data_AF-A0A8S1RXG3-F1
#
_entry.id   AF-A0A8S1RXG3-F1
#
_cell.length_a   1.000
_cell.length_b   1.000
_cell.length_c   1.000
_cell.angle_alpha   90.00
_cell.angle_beta   90.00
_cell.angle_gamma   90.00
#
_symmetry.space_group_name_H-M   'P 1'
#
loop_
_entity.id
_entity.type
_entity.pdbx_description
1 polymer ?
#
loop_
_entity_poly.entity_id
_entity_poly.type
_entity_poly.pdbx_seq_one_letter_code
_entity_poly.pdbx_strand_id
1 'polypeptide(L)'
;MMQISTILIVLYLRVSQSLTVSINVCSCSAILTAYDCNQLSTCEWDLSSKSCNQVRLVAYSSTLCSSIIDGGKCAKQRGCAFVDKKCVVFSNCQSYIATSNVECQKYSMLCNWSLVNQYCTDESVCNEYVGEDKQSGCESVKQLNGEGLCLYNTSTKQCKEKECKDYPKKTNEDCNKVLLNQLCISDKKTCVKELANCDSYNVEDCLYILSKDGECEVNNNTNKCQLRTCKLAPDASSDEACKKYKSTCLSNKQKCVDSLGSCSAYTIDECLSYKGINGDCQINSDIQQCKDPSCEDFKGTTIDECKKASPNLKCISNGIQCVSILAGTCKQVKILENSTCDQYISLEGQCKPETEGSKVCVLDICSNHDLDTDELCNKYSSRDTNSPKLCISNGVKCTTSLQPCSSYKKSDGCFKYKGSDGKCFENEVSDQCQPTPCEIIQQPSLTTCISTNPSCQFDGQNCVTSLKQCNQYTSKCETIISINNKPCIQDPTDPEKCIEQTCNTAPLTTKTDEDCQAYFPTCLTNGQGCTDKLENCDTYTGTFQQCEKLIGLDGKCTGTSKTQTTDKCIAKTCQESSTANEQACKAYTKNCLFNGIMKKCQPSIQSCKSIDNQMACEQTLTTAPGRFCLWVNEICVTATCNMIETQGSQDVCNIFGDSCQYDNLGGCKDSTFYECSSLRSRTTCTTDQSGNACIWDNYQKKCIKFNKCEDFVLRVKRDGTGNTIPKDAFDIFQDNFICSSISDKCFSDGSETCKHKLPCQKFTQENCNQSVGINEKICGYNAIQQVCQTFGACGDLQLKTHVECQAYSSQCTTNKETCVEKVQCTLNKDQDSCEAGGTDGRCFWENSACSPWKCQNALLTTHQDCQKQSPKCTTNGTNCIDLMECDKYESPGCVIAFDNTACFYDAQLSKCRLKVCSDYTGITEQQMCQNIGCAYDSANQACISFDSCNNYKSQFQCNDNVSKDNSTCIWQEQINSTSNCLQMDSCSQANSIEKNCKNFGCAFVPEAIINGTVQNSQCNQMDCSLLNPNSNSDIGCKPLINTISKQITLCAWSTKTNKCVESTDLSSYNQNTCFTLTQYNYYWNPSTSQCVSCTKIEKPQNSTKANDTPNETTQNSFGIGLIQQLTLLMFICFQLF
;
A
#
# COMPACT_ATOMS: atom_id res chain seq x y z
N MET A 1 3.93 -57.14 -45.22
CA MET A 1 2.65 -56.74 -44.59
C MET A 1 2.68 -56.70 -43.05
N MET A 2 3.60 -57.39 -42.35
CA MET A 2 3.71 -57.32 -40.87
C MET A 2 4.41 -56.08 -40.30
N GLN A 3 5.00 -55.20 -41.11
CA GLN A 3 5.66 -53.97 -40.62
C GLN A 3 4.73 -52.73 -40.55
N ILE A 4 3.52 -52.81 -41.10
CA ILE A 4 2.58 -51.67 -41.11
C ILE A 4 1.59 -51.75 -39.94
N SER A 5 1.21 -52.95 -39.49
CA SER A 5 0.28 -53.13 -38.35
C SER A 5 0.90 -52.85 -36.97
N THR A 6 2.22 -53.01 -36.80
CA THR A 6 2.94 -52.69 -35.55
C THR A 6 3.12 -51.19 -35.33
N ILE A 7 3.07 -50.38 -36.39
CA ILE A 7 3.14 -48.92 -36.31
C ILE A 7 1.77 -48.34 -35.89
N LEU A 8 0.66 -48.95 -36.33
CA LEU A 8 -0.71 -48.50 -35.99
C LEU A 8 -1.13 -48.79 -34.53
N ILE A 9 -0.65 -49.86 -33.90
CA ILE A 9 -0.98 -50.19 -32.49
C ILE A 9 -0.17 -49.34 -31.50
N VAL A 10 1.06 -48.95 -31.84
CA VAL A 10 1.88 -48.03 -31.03
C VAL A 10 1.34 -46.58 -31.11
N LEU A 11 0.63 -46.24 -32.19
CA LEU A 11 -0.09 -44.96 -32.33
C LEU A 11 -1.42 -44.92 -31.54
N TYR A 12 -2.01 -46.06 -31.15
CA TYR A 12 -3.29 -46.11 -30.43
C TYR A 12 -3.17 -46.10 -28.89
N LEU A 13 -2.01 -46.44 -28.31
CA LEU A 13 -1.77 -46.46 -26.85
C LEU A 13 -1.30 -45.11 -26.26
N ARG A 14 -1.43 -44.02 -27.00
CA ARG A 14 -1.10 -42.64 -26.58
C ARG A 14 -2.35 -41.75 -26.49
N VAL A 15 -3.49 -42.29 -26.05
CA VAL A 15 -4.70 -41.50 -25.77
C VAL A 15 -5.01 -41.56 -24.26
N SER A 16 -4.79 -40.41 -23.63
CA SER A 16 -5.53 -39.87 -22.47
C SER A 16 -5.60 -40.69 -21.18
N GLN A 17 -4.64 -40.47 -20.28
CA GLN A 17 -4.98 -40.34 -18.85
C GLN A 17 -5.36 -38.87 -18.60
N SER A 18 -6.58 -38.49 -18.96
CA SER A 18 -7.14 -37.21 -18.50
C SER A 18 -7.61 -37.39 -17.06
N LEU A 19 -6.92 -36.73 -16.13
CA LEU A 19 -7.46 -36.51 -14.79
C LEU A 19 -8.77 -35.73 -14.93
N THR A 20 -9.82 -36.24 -14.30
CA THR A 20 -11.11 -35.55 -14.19
C THR A 20 -10.94 -34.36 -13.25
N VAL A 21 -10.84 -33.16 -13.81
CA VAL A 21 -10.67 -31.90 -13.08
C VAL A 21 -12.01 -31.16 -12.98
N SER A 22 -12.26 -30.52 -11.83
CA SER A 22 -13.47 -29.78 -11.48
C SER A 22 -13.72 -28.55 -12.37
N ILE A 23 -14.95 -28.40 -12.87
CA ILE A 23 -15.42 -27.28 -13.71
C ILE A 23 -16.08 -26.14 -12.92
N ASN A 24 -16.15 -26.23 -11.59
CA ASN A 24 -16.88 -25.24 -10.76
C ASN A 24 -15.95 -24.15 -10.21
N VAL A 25 -16.29 -22.89 -10.50
CA VAL A 25 -15.69 -21.71 -9.87
C VAL A 25 -15.95 -21.74 -8.36
N CYS A 26 -14.94 -21.37 -7.56
CA CYS A 26 -15.05 -21.31 -6.11
C CYS A 26 -16.22 -20.42 -5.66
N SER A 27 -17.13 -20.98 -4.86
CA SER A 27 -18.09 -20.17 -4.09
C SER A 27 -17.34 -19.30 -3.08
N CYS A 28 -17.82 -18.07 -2.80
CA CYS A 28 -17.16 -17.15 -1.86
C CYS A 28 -16.78 -17.86 -0.54
N SER A 29 -17.69 -18.66 0.02
CA SER A 29 -17.49 -19.40 1.27
C SER A 29 -16.38 -20.46 1.27
N ALA A 30 -15.87 -20.86 0.11
CA ALA A 30 -14.76 -21.82 -0.01
C ALA A 30 -13.38 -21.14 0.04
N ILE A 31 -13.33 -19.82 -0.06
CA ILE A 31 -12.10 -19.03 -0.18
C ILE A 31 -11.58 -18.64 1.21
N LEU A 32 -10.30 -18.91 1.46
CA LEU A 32 -9.68 -18.76 2.78
C LEU A 32 -8.79 -17.51 2.94
N THR A 33 -8.59 -16.72 1.89
CA THR A 33 -7.75 -15.52 1.94
C THR A 33 -8.50 -14.26 1.47
N ALA A 34 -8.20 -13.13 2.11
CA ALA A 34 -8.75 -11.83 1.71
C ALA A 34 -8.33 -11.43 0.29
N TYR A 35 -7.11 -11.79 -0.13
CA TYR A 35 -6.62 -11.49 -1.48
C TYR A 35 -7.44 -12.21 -2.55
N ASP A 36 -7.64 -13.53 -2.42
CA ASP A 36 -8.44 -14.34 -3.36
C ASP A 36 -9.91 -13.93 -3.34
N CYS A 37 -10.46 -13.65 -2.14
CA CYS A 37 -11.86 -13.25 -1.98
C CYS A 37 -12.18 -11.97 -2.75
N ASN A 38 -11.28 -11.00 -2.69
CA ASN A 38 -11.43 -9.71 -3.36
C ASN A 38 -11.13 -9.76 -4.87
N GLN A 39 -10.70 -10.90 -5.43
CA GLN A 39 -10.57 -11.07 -6.88
C GLN A 39 -11.92 -11.35 -7.57
N LEU A 40 -12.93 -11.86 -6.83
CA LEU A 40 -14.28 -12.04 -7.35
C LEU A 40 -15.14 -10.82 -7.01
N SER A 41 -15.65 -10.14 -8.02
CA SER A 41 -16.51 -8.95 -7.86
C SER A 41 -17.87 -9.25 -7.21
N THR A 42 -18.23 -10.53 -7.08
CA THR A 42 -19.42 -11.02 -6.39
C THR A 42 -19.15 -11.44 -4.96
N CYS A 43 -17.93 -11.29 -4.44
CA CYS A 43 -17.54 -11.68 -3.08
C CYS A 43 -16.89 -10.51 -2.32
N GLU A 44 -17.05 -10.49 -1.00
CA GLU A 44 -16.46 -9.50 -0.10
C GLU A 44 -15.96 -10.20 1.17
N TRP A 45 -14.75 -9.81 1.59
CA TRP A 45 -14.10 -10.38 2.75
C TRP A 45 -14.66 -9.77 4.04
N ASP A 46 -15.31 -10.59 4.86
CA ASP A 46 -15.80 -10.20 6.17
C ASP A 46 -14.68 -10.32 7.21
N LEU A 47 -14.19 -9.16 7.66
CA LEU A 47 -13.10 -9.05 8.62
C LEU A 47 -13.47 -9.58 10.02
N SER A 48 -14.75 -9.62 10.36
CA SER A 48 -15.27 -10.08 11.65
C SER A 48 -15.27 -11.62 11.73
N SER A 49 -15.75 -12.28 10.69
CA SER A 49 -15.79 -13.75 10.61
C SER A 49 -14.51 -14.36 10.02
N LYS A 50 -13.58 -13.53 9.50
CA LYS A 50 -12.40 -13.94 8.71
C LYS A 50 -12.79 -14.90 7.58
N SER A 51 -13.92 -14.63 6.94
CA SER A 51 -14.49 -15.49 5.90
C SER A 51 -14.97 -14.67 4.71
N CYS A 52 -15.00 -15.28 3.54
CA CYS A 52 -15.39 -14.64 2.29
C CYS A 52 -16.87 -14.87 1.98
N ASN A 53 -17.64 -13.79 1.82
CA ASN A 53 -19.10 -13.82 1.67
C ASN A 53 -19.54 -13.23 0.32
N GLN A 54 -20.76 -13.55 -0.15
CA GLN A 54 -21.26 -13.08 -1.46
C GLN A 54 -21.90 -11.68 -1.37
N VAL A 55 -21.55 -10.79 -2.29
CA VAL A 55 -22.06 -9.41 -2.44
C VAL A 55 -23.43 -9.43 -3.12
N ARG A 56 -24.41 -8.68 -2.59
CA ARG A 56 -25.71 -8.43 -3.24
C ARG A 56 -25.60 -7.25 -4.21
N LEU A 57 -25.84 -7.48 -5.51
CA LEU A 57 -25.78 -6.49 -6.60
C LEU A 57 -26.96 -5.49 -6.61
N VAL A 58 -26.67 -4.19 -6.77
CA VAL A 58 -27.61 -3.16 -7.25
C VAL A 58 -26.90 -2.22 -8.25
N ALA A 59 -27.61 -1.81 -9.31
CA ALA A 59 -27.15 -1.10 -10.51
C ALA A 59 -26.44 0.26 -10.29
N TYR A 60 -25.52 0.62 -11.22
CA TYR A 60 -24.82 1.92 -11.26
C TYR A 60 -25.81 3.08 -11.30
N SER A 61 -25.82 3.89 -10.25
CA SER A 61 -26.79 4.96 -10.07
C SER A 61 -26.26 6.33 -10.52
N SER A 62 -27.18 7.18 -10.96
CA SER A 62 -26.98 8.61 -11.25
C SER A 62 -26.21 9.36 -10.14
N THR A 63 -26.29 8.87 -8.91
CA THR A 63 -25.57 9.35 -7.73
C THR A 63 -24.04 9.34 -7.88
N LEU A 64 -23.45 8.36 -8.61
CA LEU A 64 -21.99 8.28 -8.78
C LEU A 64 -21.46 9.42 -9.66
N CYS A 65 -22.03 9.62 -10.86
CA CYS A 65 -21.59 10.70 -11.75
C CYS A 65 -21.90 12.07 -11.16
N SER A 66 -23.09 12.25 -10.58
CA SER A 66 -23.50 13.54 -9.98
C SER A 66 -22.64 13.99 -8.80
N SER A 67 -21.87 13.09 -8.17
CA SER A 67 -20.94 13.41 -7.08
C SER A 67 -19.61 14.01 -7.55
N ILE A 68 -19.32 14.00 -8.85
CA ILE A 68 -18.07 14.47 -9.44
C ILE A 68 -18.29 15.89 -9.98
N ILE A 69 -17.64 16.88 -9.36
CA ILE A 69 -17.82 18.31 -9.71
C ILE A 69 -16.70 18.77 -10.66
N ASP A 70 -15.54 18.12 -10.61
CA ASP A 70 -14.39 18.43 -11.46
C ASP A 70 -14.57 17.85 -12.86
N GLY A 71 -14.57 18.72 -13.88
CA GLY A 71 -14.80 18.31 -15.27
C GLY A 71 -13.71 17.42 -15.83
N GLY A 72 -12.46 17.61 -15.40
CA GLY A 72 -11.34 16.74 -15.78
C GLY A 72 -11.54 15.32 -15.28
N LYS A 73 -11.86 15.14 -13.99
CA LYS A 73 -12.16 13.84 -13.37
C LYS A 73 -13.43 13.21 -13.95
N CYS A 74 -14.46 13.99 -14.22
CA CYS A 74 -15.69 13.51 -14.85
C CYS A 74 -15.42 12.92 -16.24
N ALA A 75 -14.65 13.63 -17.07
CA ALA A 75 -14.30 13.15 -18.40
C ALA A 75 -13.45 11.86 -18.38
N LYS A 76 -12.66 11.61 -17.31
CA LYS A 76 -11.94 10.33 -17.13
C LYS A 76 -12.81 9.22 -16.56
N GLN A 77 -13.89 9.55 -15.86
CA GLN A 77 -14.73 8.57 -15.17
C GLN A 77 -15.55 7.79 -16.19
N ARG A 78 -15.27 6.48 -16.30
CA ARG A 78 -16.07 5.58 -17.15
C ARG A 78 -17.54 5.61 -16.72
N GLY A 79 -18.42 5.78 -17.70
CA GLY A 79 -19.87 5.88 -17.50
C GLY A 79 -20.36 7.29 -17.14
N CYS A 80 -19.50 8.32 -17.15
CA CYS A 80 -19.91 9.71 -16.92
C CYS A 80 -19.46 10.68 -18.04
N ALA A 81 -20.13 11.81 -18.16
CA ALA A 81 -19.82 12.87 -19.13
C ALA A 81 -19.94 14.26 -18.50
N PHE A 82 -19.05 15.18 -18.86
CA PHE A 82 -19.06 16.54 -18.33
C PHE A 82 -19.79 17.50 -19.26
N VAL A 83 -21.03 17.86 -18.93
CA VAL A 83 -21.91 18.70 -19.75
C VAL A 83 -22.42 19.86 -18.89
N ASP A 84 -22.40 21.08 -19.42
CA ASP A 84 -22.92 22.29 -18.76
C ASP A 84 -22.42 22.48 -17.31
N LYS A 85 -21.12 22.26 -17.08
CA LYS A 85 -20.45 22.34 -15.77
C LYS A 85 -20.95 21.30 -14.75
N LYS A 86 -21.58 20.21 -15.20
CA LYS A 86 -22.08 19.11 -14.36
C LYS A 86 -21.59 17.78 -14.90
N CYS A 87 -21.31 16.85 -14.00
CA CYS A 87 -21.02 15.47 -14.37
C CYS A 87 -22.31 14.65 -14.38
N VAL A 88 -22.69 14.18 -15.56
CA VAL A 88 -23.91 13.41 -15.79
C VAL A 88 -23.55 11.99 -16.21
N VAL A 89 -24.53 11.09 -16.21
CA VAL A 89 -24.34 9.74 -16.74
C VAL A 89 -24.03 9.84 -18.23
N PHE A 90 -23.02 9.11 -18.68
CA PHE A 90 -22.59 9.07 -20.08
C PHE A 90 -23.63 8.36 -20.92
N SER A 91 -24.18 9.05 -21.92
CA SER A 91 -25.15 8.47 -22.86
C SER A 91 -24.45 7.90 -24.09
N ASN A 92 -23.84 8.77 -24.91
CA ASN A 92 -23.05 8.44 -26.10
C ASN A 92 -22.24 9.68 -26.52
N CYS A 93 -21.26 9.52 -27.42
CA CYS A 93 -20.43 10.64 -27.88
C CYS A 93 -21.14 11.60 -28.84
N GLN A 94 -22.07 11.11 -29.65
CA GLN A 94 -22.79 11.89 -30.68
C GLN A 94 -23.68 12.99 -30.10
N SER A 95 -24.01 12.88 -28.80
CA SER A 95 -24.81 13.87 -28.07
C SER A 95 -24.04 15.15 -27.73
N TYR A 96 -22.73 15.21 -27.98
CA TYR A 96 -21.89 16.35 -27.62
C TYR A 96 -21.40 17.11 -28.85
N ILE A 97 -21.47 18.44 -28.76
CA ILE A 97 -21.03 19.34 -29.83
C ILE A 97 -19.61 19.82 -29.52
N ALA A 98 -18.70 19.57 -30.46
CA ALA A 98 -17.30 19.96 -30.42
C ALA A 98 -16.81 20.29 -31.84
N THR A 99 -15.55 20.72 -31.97
CA THR A 99 -14.91 20.97 -33.28
C THR A 99 -13.51 20.36 -33.41
N SER A 100 -13.04 19.67 -32.37
CA SER A 100 -11.74 19.02 -32.34
C SER A 100 -11.70 17.84 -31.38
N ASN A 101 -10.70 16.98 -31.55
CA ASN A 101 -10.55 15.77 -30.73
C ASN A 101 -10.38 16.10 -29.24
N VAL A 102 -9.60 17.15 -28.96
CA VAL A 102 -9.39 17.67 -27.60
C VAL A 102 -10.70 18.16 -26.98
N GLU A 103 -11.61 18.74 -27.78
CA GLU A 103 -12.91 19.19 -27.28
C GLU A 103 -13.90 18.05 -27.04
N CYS A 104 -13.94 17.02 -27.89
CA CYS A 104 -14.73 15.81 -27.61
C CYS A 104 -14.28 15.14 -26.30
N GLN A 105 -12.97 15.07 -26.08
CA GLN A 105 -12.39 14.47 -24.88
C GLN A 105 -12.62 15.29 -23.59
N LYS A 106 -13.05 16.55 -23.68
CA LYS A 106 -13.49 17.34 -22.50
C LYS A 106 -14.82 16.85 -21.94
N TYR A 107 -15.69 16.26 -22.78
CA TYR A 107 -16.94 15.66 -22.33
C TYR A 107 -16.70 14.27 -21.76
N SER A 108 -15.95 13.42 -22.47
CA SER A 108 -15.53 12.09 -22.03
C SER A 108 -14.28 11.66 -22.81
N MET A 109 -13.30 11.07 -22.14
CA MET A 109 -12.06 10.57 -22.75
C MET A 109 -12.29 9.42 -23.74
N LEU A 110 -13.50 8.87 -23.79
CA LEU A 110 -13.90 7.85 -24.76
C LEU A 110 -14.34 8.46 -26.09
N CYS A 111 -14.52 9.77 -26.18
CA CYS A 111 -15.01 10.45 -27.37
C CYS A 111 -13.89 11.10 -28.18
N ASN A 112 -13.92 10.87 -29.48
CA ASN A 112 -13.01 11.40 -30.49
C ASN A 112 -13.76 12.27 -31.49
N TRP A 113 -13.07 13.20 -32.16
CA TRP A 113 -13.68 14.06 -33.20
C TRP A 113 -13.50 13.46 -34.59
N SER A 114 -14.62 13.13 -35.25
CA SER A 114 -14.60 12.69 -36.64
C SER A 114 -14.59 13.90 -37.57
N LEU A 115 -13.54 14.03 -38.39
CA LEU A 115 -13.46 15.09 -39.39
C LEU A 115 -14.39 14.80 -40.57
N VAL A 116 -14.57 13.51 -40.89
CA VAL A 116 -15.47 13.07 -41.97
C VAL A 116 -16.93 13.35 -41.62
N ASN A 117 -17.34 12.99 -40.41
CA ASN A 117 -18.75 13.07 -40.03
C ASN A 117 -19.14 14.35 -39.26
N GLN A 118 -18.17 15.18 -38.88
CA GLN A 118 -18.37 16.46 -38.19
C GLN A 118 -19.12 16.34 -36.84
N TYR A 119 -18.87 15.26 -36.09
CA TYR A 119 -19.40 15.04 -34.75
C TYR A 119 -18.45 14.23 -33.85
N CYS A 120 -18.71 14.19 -32.54
CA CYS A 120 -17.98 13.34 -31.60
C CYS A 120 -18.41 11.86 -31.67
N THR A 121 -17.48 10.95 -31.87
CA THR A 121 -17.68 9.50 -31.99
C THR A 121 -16.82 8.75 -30.97
N ASP A 122 -17.23 7.57 -30.52
CA ASP A 122 -16.40 6.66 -29.73
C ASP A 122 -15.51 5.75 -30.60
N GLU A 123 -15.66 5.84 -31.92
CA GLU A 123 -14.81 5.14 -32.88
C GLU A 123 -13.41 5.77 -33.01
N SER A 124 -12.45 4.98 -33.49
CA SER A 124 -11.11 5.46 -33.82
C SER A 124 -11.14 6.35 -35.06
N VAL A 125 -10.71 7.60 -34.91
CA VAL A 125 -10.70 8.62 -35.98
C VAL A 125 -9.39 8.66 -36.77
N CYS A 126 -8.34 7.97 -36.30
CA CYS A 126 -7.03 7.96 -36.99
C CYS A 126 -7.15 7.37 -38.41
N ASN A 127 -8.06 6.42 -38.61
CA ASN A 127 -8.25 5.74 -39.90
C ASN A 127 -8.88 6.65 -40.98
N GLU A 128 -9.34 7.85 -40.63
CA GLU A 128 -9.90 8.82 -41.58
C GLU A 128 -8.81 9.50 -42.46
N TYR A 129 -7.54 9.35 -42.09
CA TYR A 129 -6.39 10.00 -42.76
C TYR A 129 -5.63 8.99 -43.63
N VAL A 130 -6.08 8.83 -44.89
CA VAL A 130 -5.48 7.90 -45.87
C VAL A 130 -5.00 8.64 -47.12
N GLY A 131 -3.77 8.38 -47.56
CA GLY A 131 -3.17 8.96 -48.78
C GLY A 131 -1.99 9.91 -48.52
N GLU A 132 -1.22 10.21 -49.57
CA GLU A 132 0.09 10.90 -49.47
C GLU A 132 0.03 12.28 -48.79
N ASP A 133 -1.06 13.03 -48.96
CA ASP A 133 -1.21 14.38 -48.39
C ASP A 133 -1.84 14.41 -46.99
N LYS A 134 -2.04 13.25 -46.34
CA LYS A 134 -2.76 13.15 -45.06
C LYS A 134 -1.88 13.05 -43.82
N GLN A 135 -0.55 13.03 -43.96
CA GLN A 135 0.40 12.93 -42.84
C GLN A 135 0.22 14.04 -41.80
N SER A 136 0.18 15.30 -42.24
CA SER A 136 0.01 16.45 -41.35
C SER A 136 -1.33 16.42 -40.61
N GLY A 137 -2.39 15.92 -41.26
CA GLY A 137 -3.70 15.71 -40.64
C GLY A 137 -3.68 14.62 -39.58
N CYS A 138 -3.09 13.46 -39.89
CA CYS A 138 -2.93 12.34 -38.95
C CYS A 138 -2.14 12.77 -37.70
N GLU A 139 -0.99 13.43 -37.89
CA GLU A 139 -0.11 13.85 -36.79
C GLU A 139 -0.67 15.05 -35.99
N SER A 140 -1.67 15.75 -36.53
CA SER A 140 -2.35 16.85 -35.82
C SER A 140 -3.35 16.37 -34.76
N VAL A 141 -3.77 15.10 -34.81
CA VAL A 141 -4.75 14.55 -33.86
C VAL A 141 -4.10 14.36 -32.50
N LYS A 142 -4.46 15.24 -31.56
CA LYS A 142 -3.95 15.25 -30.19
C LYS A 142 -5.01 14.81 -29.19
N GLN A 143 -4.51 14.25 -28.09
CA GLN A 143 -5.27 13.97 -26.89
C GLN A 143 -5.39 15.23 -26.02
N LEU A 144 -6.27 15.20 -25.00
CA LEU A 144 -6.43 16.30 -24.04
C LEU A 144 -5.14 16.71 -23.31
N ASN A 145 -4.20 15.79 -23.10
CA ASN A 145 -2.88 16.01 -22.48
C ASN A 145 -1.84 16.62 -23.44
N GLY A 146 -2.19 16.85 -24.71
CA GLY A 146 -1.29 17.39 -25.73
C GLY A 146 -0.40 16.35 -26.44
N GLU A 147 -0.40 15.08 -25.98
CA GLU A 147 0.31 14.00 -26.64
C GLU A 147 -0.44 13.57 -27.91
N GLY A 148 0.29 13.22 -28.98
CA GLY A 148 -0.32 12.77 -30.23
C GLY A 148 -1.09 11.46 -30.03
N LEU A 149 -2.30 11.35 -30.57
CA LEU A 149 -3.13 10.13 -30.53
C LEU A 149 -2.82 9.19 -31.69
N CYS A 150 -2.52 9.76 -32.86
CA CYS A 150 -2.32 9.00 -34.09
C CYS A 150 -0.85 9.01 -34.55
N LEU A 151 -0.47 7.98 -35.30
CA LEU A 151 0.83 7.80 -35.93
C LEU A 151 0.63 7.52 -37.42
N TYR A 152 1.25 8.36 -38.26
CA TYR A 152 1.25 8.16 -39.70
C TYR A 152 2.38 7.23 -40.11
N ASN A 153 2.07 6.22 -40.91
CA ASN A 153 3.06 5.33 -41.49
C ASN A 153 3.32 5.74 -42.95
N THR A 154 4.48 6.35 -43.21
CA THR A 154 4.88 6.86 -44.53
C THR A 154 5.00 5.77 -45.60
N SER A 155 5.28 4.52 -45.21
CA SER A 155 5.42 3.40 -46.15
C SER A 155 4.07 2.85 -46.62
N THR A 156 3.10 2.78 -45.72
CA THR A 156 1.74 2.28 -46.03
C THR A 156 0.77 3.39 -46.41
N LYS A 157 1.15 4.66 -46.19
CA LYS A 157 0.31 5.86 -46.36
C LYS A 157 -1.00 5.77 -45.56
N GLN A 158 -0.94 5.07 -44.43
CA GLN A 158 -2.04 4.82 -43.51
C GLN A 158 -1.73 5.42 -42.15
N CYS A 159 -2.77 5.86 -41.45
CA CYS A 159 -2.71 6.41 -40.11
C CYS A 159 -3.33 5.42 -39.13
N LYS A 160 -2.72 5.25 -37.95
CA LYS A 160 -3.20 4.36 -36.88
C LYS A 160 -3.10 5.01 -35.51
N GLU A 161 -3.78 4.48 -34.50
CA GLU A 161 -3.61 4.90 -33.11
C GLU A 161 -2.22 4.55 -32.57
N LYS A 162 -1.70 5.39 -31.67
CA LYS A 162 -0.48 5.14 -30.91
C LYS A 162 -0.74 4.21 -29.73
N GLU A 163 0.20 3.31 -29.48
CA GLU A 163 0.23 2.42 -28.32
C GLU A 163 1.34 2.86 -27.35
N CYS A 164 1.37 2.31 -26.12
CA CYS A 164 2.38 2.68 -25.10
C CYS A 164 3.82 2.67 -25.65
N LYS A 165 4.17 1.69 -26.49
CA LYS A 165 5.51 1.52 -27.08
C LYS A 165 5.96 2.65 -27.99
N ASP A 166 5.02 3.43 -28.52
CA ASP A 166 5.31 4.54 -29.44
C ASP A 166 5.75 5.81 -28.70
N TYR A 167 5.81 5.78 -27.36
CA TYR A 167 6.24 6.88 -26.51
C TYR A 167 7.59 6.57 -25.82
N PRO A 168 8.68 7.27 -26.16
CA PRO A 168 10.01 7.03 -25.60
C PRO A 168 10.20 7.78 -24.27
N LYS A 169 9.46 7.40 -23.21
CA LYS A 169 9.67 7.95 -21.86
C LYS A 169 10.35 6.93 -20.94
N LYS A 170 11.15 7.43 -19.99
CA LYS A 170 12.04 6.62 -19.14
C LYS A 170 11.59 6.47 -17.69
N THR A 171 10.48 7.10 -17.32
CA THR A 171 9.92 7.05 -15.97
C THR A 171 8.48 6.57 -16.02
N ASN A 172 8.06 5.83 -14.99
CA ASN A 172 6.65 5.41 -14.86
C ASN A 172 5.71 6.61 -14.80
N GLU A 173 6.16 7.72 -14.21
CA GLU A 173 5.36 8.94 -14.11
C GLU A 173 5.07 9.55 -15.49
N ASP A 174 6.06 9.58 -16.37
CA ASP A 174 5.89 10.08 -17.73
C ASP A 174 5.08 9.12 -18.59
N CYS A 175 5.26 7.81 -18.43
CA CYS A 175 4.49 6.81 -19.17
C CYS A 175 3.01 6.79 -18.80
N ASN A 176 2.67 6.96 -17.53
CA ASN A 176 1.27 7.04 -17.11
C ASN A 176 0.54 8.28 -17.64
N LYS A 177 1.27 9.26 -18.19
CA LYS A 177 0.70 10.48 -18.75
C LYS A 177 0.49 10.42 -20.28
N VAL A 178 0.96 9.38 -20.99
CA VAL A 178 0.98 9.40 -22.47
C VAL A 178 -0.36 9.07 -23.14
N LEU A 179 -1.11 8.12 -22.59
CA LEU A 179 -2.43 7.71 -23.09
C LEU A 179 -3.48 7.89 -22.01
N LEU A 180 -4.59 8.57 -22.35
CA LEU A 180 -5.59 8.99 -21.36
C LEU A 180 -6.59 7.89 -20.98
N ASN A 181 -6.77 6.90 -21.84
CA ASN A 181 -7.73 5.80 -21.68
C ASN A 181 -7.09 4.46 -21.23
N GLN A 182 -5.76 4.40 -21.07
CA GLN A 182 -4.99 3.20 -20.72
C GLN A 182 -3.74 3.55 -19.91
N LEU A 183 -3.32 2.66 -19.01
CA LEU A 183 -2.10 2.83 -18.20
C LEU A 183 -0.87 2.28 -18.95
N CYS A 184 0.24 3.01 -18.92
CA CYS A 184 1.53 2.60 -19.48
C CYS A 184 2.63 2.78 -18.42
N ILE A 185 3.58 1.85 -18.34
CA ILE A 185 4.71 1.85 -17.39
C ILE A 185 6.04 1.89 -18.14
N SER A 186 7.10 2.41 -17.52
CA SER A 186 8.42 2.50 -18.14
C SER A 186 9.29 1.30 -17.78
N ASP A 187 9.98 0.74 -18.78
CA ASP A 187 11.07 -0.21 -18.60
C ASP A 187 12.44 0.48 -18.35
N LYS A 188 12.43 1.79 -18.05
CA LYS A 188 13.57 2.72 -17.97
C LYS A 188 14.14 3.18 -19.32
N LYS A 189 13.58 2.72 -20.45
CA LYS A 189 13.99 3.11 -21.82
C LYS A 189 12.83 3.69 -22.64
N THR A 190 11.69 3.02 -22.70
CA THR A 190 10.45 3.48 -23.36
C THR A 190 9.23 3.17 -22.49
N CYS A 191 8.04 3.62 -22.90
CA CYS A 191 6.80 3.20 -22.27
C CYS A 191 6.35 1.87 -22.85
N VAL A 192 5.88 0.98 -21.98
CA VAL A 192 5.35 -0.33 -22.31
C VAL A 192 4.06 -0.54 -21.54
N LYS A 193 3.18 -1.39 -22.07
CA LYS A 193 1.92 -1.72 -21.40
C LYS A 193 2.17 -2.56 -20.15
N GLU A 194 3.19 -3.43 -20.23
CA GLU A 194 3.64 -4.33 -19.17
C GLU A 194 5.17 -4.48 -19.29
N LEU A 195 5.88 -4.63 -18.18
CA LEU A 195 7.32 -4.89 -18.17
C LEU A 195 7.60 -6.29 -18.73
N ALA A 196 8.67 -6.44 -19.49
CA ALA A 196 9.13 -7.74 -19.98
C ALA A 196 10.15 -8.35 -19.00
N ASN A 197 10.44 -9.63 -19.15
CA ASN A 197 11.37 -10.38 -18.29
C ASN A 197 12.84 -10.12 -18.69
N CYS A 198 13.79 -10.34 -17.78
CA CYS A 198 15.20 -10.04 -18.01
C CYS A 198 15.77 -10.66 -19.29
N ASP A 199 15.39 -11.89 -19.59
CA ASP A 199 15.84 -12.71 -20.72
C ASP A 199 15.31 -12.27 -22.10
N SER A 200 14.37 -11.33 -22.12
CA SER A 200 13.87 -10.69 -23.34
C SER A 200 14.72 -9.51 -23.82
N TYR A 201 15.65 -9.02 -22.99
CA TYR A 201 16.49 -7.86 -23.31
C TYR A 201 17.83 -8.27 -23.91
N ASN A 202 18.30 -7.48 -24.87
CA ASN A 202 19.63 -7.66 -25.46
C ASN A 202 20.72 -7.39 -24.42
N VAL A 203 21.87 -8.07 -24.55
CA VAL A 203 22.98 -8.00 -23.59
C VAL A 203 23.46 -6.57 -23.31
N GLU A 204 23.45 -5.68 -24.31
CA GLU A 204 23.87 -4.27 -24.16
C GLU A 204 22.97 -3.46 -23.22
N ASP A 205 21.67 -3.78 -23.18
CA ASP A 205 20.67 -3.06 -22.39
C ASP A 205 20.47 -3.70 -20.99
N CYS A 206 20.98 -4.91 -20.79
CA CYS A 206 20.69 -5.79 -19.64
C CYS A 206 21.00 -5.18 -18.27
N LEU A 207 22.04 -4.35 -18.17
CA LEU A 207 22.48 -3.73 -16.91
C LEU A 207 21.69 -2.45 -16.54
N TYR A 208 20.87 -1.92 -17.46
CA TYR A 208 20.21 -0.61 -17.29
C TYR A 208 18.68 -0.65 -17.28
N ILE A 209 18.08 -1.83 -17.48
CA ILE A 209 16.64 -2.03 -17.59
C ILE A 209 16.07 -2.61 -16.29
N LEU A 210 14.84 -2.21 -15.95
CA LEU A 210 14.06 -2.83 -14.89
C LEU A 210 13.01 -3.75 -15.52
N SER A 211 13.18 -5.06 -15.32
CA SER A 211 12.29 -6.07 -15.87
C SER A 211 11.14 -6.37 -14.89
N LYS A 212 10.12 -7.09 -15.37
CA LYS A 212 9.02 -7.61 -14.55
C LYS A 212 9.48 -8.49 -13.40
N ASP A 213 10.57 -9.23 -13.61
CA ASP A 213 11.09 -10.21 -12.65
C ASP A 213 12.10 -9.61 -11.68
N GLY A 214 12.56 -8.38 -11.93
CA GLY A 214 13.53 -7.66 -11.11
C GLY A 214 14.79 -7.23 -11.88
N GLU A 215 15.90 -7.08 -11.16
CA GLU A 215 17.18 -6.68 -11.74
C GLU A 215 17.86 -7.83 -12.50
N CYS A 216 18.41 -7.49 -13.64
CA CYS A 216 18.97 -8.45 -14.57
C CYS A 216 20.50 -8.49 -14.51
N GLU A 217 21.08 -9.57 -15.04
CA GLU A 217 22.51 -9.72 -15.27
C GLU A 217 22.79 -10.53 -16.52
N VAL A 218 24.02 -10.45 -17.03
CA VAL A 218 24.43 -11.23 -18.19
C VAL A 218 24.87 -12.62 -17.76
N ASN A 219 24.25 -13.64 -18.32
CA ASN A 219 24.75 -15.00 -18.27
C ASN A 219 25.92 -15.15 -19.24
N ASN A 220 27.14 -15.18 -18.71
CA ASN A 220 28.37 -15.25 -19.51
C ASN A 220 28.51 -16.56 -20.32
N ASN A 221 27.85 -17.63 -19.90
CA ASN A 221 27.90 -18.92 -20.60
C ASN A 221 27.00 -18.92 -21.84
N THR A 222 25.88 -18.19 -21.80
CA THR A 222 24.91 -18.13 -22.90
C THR A 222 24.92 -16.80 -23.67
N ASN A 223 25.69 -15.81 -23.19
CA ASN A 223 25.73 -14.43 -23.67
C ASN A 223 24.32 -13.81 -23.84
N LYS A 224 23.48 -13.99 -22.81
CA LYS A 224 22.08 -13.52 -22.74
C LYS A 224 21.79 -12.92 -21.37
N CYS A 225 20.80 -12.03 -21.30
CA CYS A 225 20.35 -11.45 -20.05
C CYS A 225 19.54 -12.47 -19.23
N GLN A 226 19.63 -12.46 -17.90
CA GLN A 226 18.93 -13.36 -16.98
C GLN A 226 18.58 -12.64 -15.67
N LEU A 227 17.65 -13.19 -14.89
CA LEU A 227 17.29 -12.64 -13.58
C LEU A 227 18.39 -12.89 -12.54
N ARG A 228 18.72 -11.87 -11.74
CA ARG A 228 19.58 -12.05 -10.56
C ARG A 228 18.84 -12.81 -9.46
N THR A 229 19.37 -13.96 -9.06
CA THR A 229 18.85 -14.74 -7.91
C THR A 229 19.93 -14.96 -6.87
N CYS A 230 19.59 -15.07 -5.59
CA CYS A 230 20.60 -15.27 -4.53
C CYS A 230 21.50 -16.46 -4.82
N LYS A 231 20.95 -17.55 -5.36
CA LYS A 231 21.70 -18.77 -5.69
C LYS A 231 22.78 -18.59 -6.76
N LEU A 232 22.64 -17.58 -7.62
CA LEU A 232 23.60 -17.25 -8.67
C LEU A 232 24.72 -16.33 -8.19
N ALA A 233 24.66 -15.85 -6.95
CA ALA A 233 25.73 -15.08 -6.36
C ALA A 233 27.03 -15.91 -6.39
N PRO A 234 28.08 -15.43 -7.05
CA PRO A 234 29.31 -16.19 -7.25
C PRO A 234 30.13 -16.35 -5.95
N ASP A 235 29.84 -15.50 -4.97
CA ASP A 235 30.49 -15.51 -3.66
C ASP A 235 29.44 -15.56 -2.55
N ALA A 236 29.49 -16.63 -1.77
CA ALA A 236 28.64 -16.86 -0.60
C ALA A 236 29.43 -16.89 0.70
N SER A 237 30.68 -16.41 0.71
CA SER A 237 31.53 -16.41 1.90
C SER A 237 31.00 -15.52 3.04
N SER A 238 30.17 -14.52 2.72
CA SER A 238 29.62 -13.55 3.68
C SER A 238 28.26 -13.01 3.24
N ASP A 239 27.50 -12.45 4.19
CA ASP A 239 26.23 -11.76 3.87
C ASP A 239 26.49 -10.52 3.02
N GLU A 240 27.59 -9.81 3.26
CA GLU A 240 28.03 -8.65 2.48
C GLU A 240 28.26 -9.01 1.00
N ALA A 241 28.89 -10.16 0.73
CA ALA A 241 29.08 -10.66 -0.64
C ALA A 241 27.74 -10.97 -1.32
N CYS A 242 26.82 -11.66 -0.62
CA CYS A 242 25.49 -11.96 -1.14
C CYS A 242 24.65 -10.69 -1.41
N LYS A 243 24.67 -9.71 -0.49
CA LYS A 243 23.88 -8.48 -0.60
C LYS A 243 24.37 -7.54 -1.69
N LYS A 244 25.68 -7.53 -1.95
CA LYS A 244 26.27 -6.76 -3.07
C LYS A 244 25.76 -7.25 -4.43
N TYR A 245 25.39 -8.53 -4.52
CA TYR A 245 24.88 -9.14 -5.74
C TYR A 245 23.36 -8.92 -5.91
N LYS A 246 22.57 -9.16 -4.85
CA LYS A 246 21.15 -8.79 -4.74
C LYS A 246 20.84 -8.46 -3.28
N SER A 247 20.30 -7.27 -3.04
CA SER A 247 20.20 -6.64 -1.72
C SER A 247 19.48 -7.48 -0.65
N THR A 248 18.62 -8.42 -1.07
CA THR A 248 17.84 -9.27 -0.16
C THR A 248 18.50 -10.61 0.20
N CYS A 249 19.69 -10.92 -0.30
CA CYS A 249 20.31 -12.24 -0.12
C CYS A 249 21.11 -12.36 1.18
N LEU A 250 21.16 -13.56 1.75
CA LEU A 250 21.92 -13.91 2.96
C LEU A 250 22.81 -15.13 2.69
N SER A 251 23.97 -15.21 3.33
CA SER A 251 24.87 -16.37 3.22
C SER A 251 24.51 -17.42 4.27
N ASN A 252 24.37 -18.68 3.84
CA ASN A 252 24.35 -19.84 4.75
C ASN A 252 25.74 -20.51 4.88
N LYS A 253 26.81 -19.80 4.48
CA LYS A 253 28.21 -20.21 4.28
C LYS A 253 28.51 -21.09 3.07
N GLN A 254 27.54 -21.81 2.55
CA GLN A 254 27.72 -22.67 1.37
C GLN A 254 27.21 -22.00 0.10
N LYS A 255 26.11 -21.24 0.22
CA LYS A 255 25.46 -20.53 -0.87
C LYS A 255 24.69 -19.32 -0.32
N CYS A 256 24.45 -18.36 -1.19
CA CYS A 256 23.51 -17.29 -0.89
C CYS A 256 22.08 -17.80 -1.04
N VAL A 257 21.21 -17.44 -0.10
CA VAL A 257 19.82 -17.85 0.01
C VAL A 257 18.93 -16.63 0.26
N ASP A 258 17.64 -16.75 -0.06
CA ASP A 258 16.67 -15.67 0.17
C ASP A 258 16.29 -15.53 1.66
N SER A 259 16.41 -16.60 2.46
CA SER A 259 16.22 -16.59 3.92
C SER A 259 17.00 -17.71 4.60
N LEU A 260 17.40 -17.51 5.86
CA LEU A 260 18.07 -18.51 6.68
C LEU A 260 17.03 -19.31 7.48
N GLY A 261 17.13 -20.64 7.43
CA GLY A 261 16.31 -21.56 8.23
C GLY A 261 16.92 -21.82 9.62
N SER A 262 16.18 -22.53 10.48
CA SER A 262 16.73 -23.03 11.76
C SER A 262 17.78 -24.10 11.51
N CYS A 263 18.85 -24.08 12.31
CA CYS A 263 19.88 -25.11 12.29
C CYS A 263 19.37 -26.52 12.61
N SER A 264 18.20 -26.66 13.25
CA SER A 264 17.59 -27.98 13.51
C SER A 264 17.19 -28.75 12.26
N ALA A 265 17.20 -28.10 11.09
CA ALA A 265 16.95 -28.74 9.80
C ALA A 265 18.17 -29.52 9.25
N TYR A 266 19.35 -29.36 9.85
CA TYR A 266 20.58 -29.98 9.37
C TYR A 266 20.93 -31.26 10.13
N THR A 267 21.61 -32.17 9.42
CA THR A 267 22.16 -33.39 10.02
C THR A 267 23.36 -33.05 10.90
N ILE A 268 23.70 -33.93 11.85
CA ILE A 268 24.82 -33.71 12.78
C ILE A 268 26.17 -33.62 12.05
N ASP A 269 26.37 -34.41 10.99
CA ASP A 269 27.60 -34.46 10.19
C ASP A 269 27.84 -33.16 9.41
N GLU A 270 26.75 -32.49 9.03
CA GLU A 270 26.79 -31.27 8.22
C GLU A 270 26.69 -30.00 9.08
N CYS A 271 26.20 -30.11 10.31
CA CYS A 271 25.80 -29.01 11.19
C CYS A 271 26.80 -27.84 11.23
N LEU A 272 28.07 -28.10 11.51
CA LEU A 272 29.09 -27.05 11.71
C LEU A 272 29.46 -26.27 10.42
N SER A 273 29.04 -26.77 9.25
CA SER A 273 29.33 -26.14 7.95
C SER A 273 28.27 -25.13 7.51
N TYR A 274 27.19 -24.97 8.29
CA TYR A 274 26.05 -24.14 7.96
C TYR A 274 25.83 -23.00 8.96
N LYS A 275 25.16 -21.96 8.48
CA LYS A 275 24.64 -20.84 9.26
C LYS A 275 23.12 -20.84 9.16
N GLY A 276 22.44 -20.87 10.31
CA GLY A 276 21.00 -20.73 10.45
C GLY A 276 20.60 -19.32 10.86
N ILE A 277 19.32 -19.15 11.20
CA ILE A 277 18.72 -17.84 11.49
C ILE A 277 19.37 -17.12 12.68
N ASN A 278 19.89 -17.86 13.67
CA ASN A 278 20.53 -17.31 14.86
C ASN A 278 22.07 -17.29 14.77
N GLY A 279 22.65 -17.66 13.62
CA GLY A 279 24.10 -17.69 13.40
C GLY A 279 24.62 -19.08 13.06
N ASP A 280 25.91 -19.30 13.33
CA ASP A 280 26.59 -20.55 13.00
C ASP A 280 26.02 -21.71 13.81
N CYS A 281 25.64 -22.78 13.11
CA CYS A 281 24.97 -23.91 13.72
C CYS A 281 25.88 -24.69 14.67
N GLN A 282 25.30 -25.26 15.73
CA GLN A 282 26.01 -25.97 16.77
C GLN A 282 25.42 -27.36 17.04
N ILE A 283 26.26 -28.28 17.50
CA ILE A 283 25.84 -29.63 17.87
C ILE A 283 25.43 -29.63 19.35
N ASN A 284 24.21 -30.09 19.63
CA ASN A 284 23.78 -30.39 21.00
C ASN A 284 24.23 -31.82 21.37
N SER A 285 25.25 -31.90 22.22
CA SER A 285 25.86 -33.16 22.67
C SER A 285 24.91 -34.06 23.46
N ASP A 286 23.94 -33.48 24.17
CA ASP A 286 23.04 -34.20 25.09
C ASP A 286 21.95 -34.98 24.34
N ILE A 287 21.52 -34.48 23.17
CA ILE A 287 20.45 -35.06 22.36
C ILE A 287 20.89 -35.48 20.94
N GLN A 288 22.17 -35.31 20.60
CA GLN A 288 22.74 -35.66 19.28
C GLN A 288 21.99 -35.01 18.10
N GLN A 289 21.67 -33.72 18.20
CA GLN A 289 20.99 -32.95 17.15
C GLN A 289 21.66 -31.62 16.88
N CYS A 290 21.55 -31.13 15.64
CA CYS A 290 21.95 -29.77 15.30
C CYS A 290 20.95 -28.77 15.88
N LYS A 291 21.45 -27.65 16.42
CA LYS A 291 20.62 -26.59 17.00
C LYS A 291 21.14 -25.23 16.60
N ASP A 292 20.24 -24.26 16.67
CA ASP A 292 20.63 -22.86 16.61
C ASP A 292 21.44 -22.50 17.86
N PRO A 293 22.46 -21.63 17.74
CA PRO A 293 23.20 -21.16 18.90
C PRO A 293 22.32 -20.32 19.83
N SER A 294 22.42 -20.56 21.14
CA SER A 294 21.79 -19.76 22.20
C SER A 294 22.85 -18.91 22.92
N CYS A 295 22.42 -17.89 23.69
CA CYS A 295 23.37 -17.01 24.37
C CYS A 295 24.30 -17.79 25.32
N GLU A 296 23.77 -18.82 25.97
CA GLU A 296 24.43 -19.67 26.94
C GLU A 296 25.50 -20.57 26.30
N ASP A 297 25.49 -20.72 24.97
CA ASP A 297 26.49 -21.48 24.24
C ASP A 297 27.79 -20.67 23.98
N PHE A 298 27.75 -19.35 24.21
CA PHE A 298 28.90 -18.48 23.99
C PHE A 298 29.69 -18.23 25.27
N LYS A 299 31.02 -18.31 25.16
CA LYS A 299 31.93 -17.97 26.25
C LYS A 299 32.17 -16.46 26.28
N GLY A 300 31.92 -15.83 27.43
CA GLY A 300 32.17 -14.40 27.63
C GLY A 300 31.81 -13.94 29.04
N THR A 301 32.79 -13.36 29.72
CA THR A 301 32.66 -12.79 31.07
C THR A 301 32.37 -11.29 31.05
N THR A 302 32.53 -10.65 29.89
CA THR A 302 32.23 -9.23 29.68
C THR A 302 31.17 -9.03 28.60
N ILE A 303 30.52 -7.87 28.63
CA ILE A 303 29.47 -7.54 27.64
C ILE A 303 30.03 -7.46 26.22
N ASP A 304 31.27 -7.00 26.06
CA ASP A 304 31.90 -6.89 24.75
C ASP A 304 32.35 -8.26 24.23
N GLU A 305 32.81 -9.16 25.12
CA GLU A 305 33.06 -10.56 24.78
C GLU A 305 31.78 -11.23 24.29
N CYS A 306 30.65 -11.06 24.97
CA CYS A 306 29.38 -11.65 24.55
C CYS A 306 28.84 -11.05 23.25
N LYS A 307 28.88 -9.73 23.09
CA LYS A 307 28.49 -9.07 21.83
C LYS A 307 29.35 -9.52 20.65
N LYS A 308 30.66 -9.69 20.88
CA LYS A 308 31.59 -10.18 19.87
C LYS A 308 31.38 -11.65 19.55
N ALA A 309 31.05 -12.47 20.55
CA ALA A 309 30.79 -13.89 20.38
C ALA A 309 29.45 -14.16 19.67
N SER A 310 28.44 -13.30 19.85
CA SER A 310 27.09 -13.50 19.33
C SER A 310 26.53 -12.25 18.61
N PRO A 311 27.11 -11.78 17.51
CA PRO A 311 26.69 -10.53 16.85
C PRO A 311 25.23 -10.53 16.36
N ASN A 312 24.66 -11.72 16.14
CA ASN A 312 23.28 -11.91 15.65
C ASN A 312 22.25 -12.15 16.76
N LEU A 313 22.70 -12.27 18.03
CA LEU A 313 21.85 -12.47 19.20
C LEU A 313 22.10 -11.32 20.18
N LYS A 314 21.05 -10.79 20.81
CA LYS A 314 21.17 -9.70 21.81
C LYS A 314 21.62 -10.24 23.17
N CYS A 315 22.74 -10.95 23.22
CA CYS A 315 23.27 -11.53 24.44
C CYS A 315 23.99 -10.49 25.30
N ILE A 316 23.96 -10.70 26.61
CA ILE A 316 24.63 -9.90 27.62
C ILE A 316 25.45 -10.82 28.51
N SER A 317 26.52 -10.32 29.14
CA SER A 317 27.26 -11.14 30.11
C SER A 317 26.68 -11.01 31.50
N ASN A 318 26.54 -12.13 32.20
CA ASN A 318 26.26 -12.16 33.63
C ASN A 318 27.55 -12.17 34.48
N GLY A 319 28.71 -11.85 33.90
CA GLY A 319 30.02 -11.87 34.58
C GLY A 319 30.77 -13.20 34.46
N ILE A 320 30.05 -14.31 34.20
CA ILE A 320 30.64 -15.64 34.00
C ILE A 320 30.46 -16.13 32.56
N GLN A 321 29.26 -15.95 32.02
CA GLN A 321 28.88 -16.43 30.70
C GLN A 321 27.91 -15.47 30.02
N CYS A 322 27.70 -15.69 28.74
CA CYS A 322 26.70 -14.99 27.97
C CYS A 322 25.32 -15.56 28.27
N VAL A 323 24.33 -14.67 28.41
CA VAL A 323 22.94 -15.01 28.70
C VAL A 323 22.03 -14.09 27.89
N SER A 324 20.81 -14.55 27.64
CA SER A 324 19.80 -13.75 26.94
C SER A 324 19.20 -12.65 27.82
N ILE A 325 19.14 -12.88 29.14
CA ILE A 325 18.56 -11.96 30.13
C ILE A 325 19.34 -12.09 31.44
N LEU A 326 19.62 -10.96 32.11
CA LEU A 326 20.20 -10.96 33.45
C LEU A 326 19.14 -11.35 34.47
N ALA A 327 19.55 -12.01 35.54
CA ALA A 327 18.69 -12.22 36.70
C ALA A 327 18.23 -10.85 37.25
N GLY A 328 16.95 -10.77 37.66
CA GLY A 328 16.38 -9.52 38.18
C GLY A 328 17.06 -9.04 39.45
N THR A 329 17.50 -9.96 40.30
CA THR A 329 18.22 -9.66 41.55
C THR A 329 19.39 -10.63 41.75
N CYS A 330 20.36 -10.25 42.59
CA CYS A 330 21.47 -11.16 42.93
C CYS A 330 20.98 -12.46 43.59
N LYS A 331 19.86 -12.43 44.34
CA LYS A 331 19.26 -13.63 44.95
C LYS A 331 18.73 -14.64 43.94
N GLN A 332 18.44 -14.20 42.70
CA GLN A 332 17.94 -15.05 41.63
C GLN A 332 19.05 -15.69 40.78
N VAL A 333 20.31 -15.34 41.04
CA VAL A 333 21.46 -15.91 40.31
C VAL A 333 21.65 -17.38 40.71
N LYS A 334 21.75 -18.26 39.71
CA LYS A 334 22.14 -19.66 39.90
C LYS A 334 23.65 -19.81 39.71
N ILE A 335 24.33 -20.28 40.76
CA ILE A 335 25.79 -20.45 40.81
C ILE A 335 26.20 -21.78 40.20
N LEU A 336 27.19 -21.77 39.31
CA LEU A 336 27.79 -22.97 38.72
C LEU A 336 28.80 -23.61 39.70
N GLU A 337 29.11 -24.90 39.55
CA GLU A 337 29.89 -25.65 40.56
C GLU A 337 31.26 -25.07 40.90
N ASN A 338 31.90 -24.36 39.97
CA ASN A 338 33.24 -23.77 40.12
C ASN A 338 33.24 -22.23 40.14
N SER A 339 32.10 -21.59 40.41
CA SER A 339 32.00 -20.13 40.47
C SER A 339 31.52 -19.64 41.83
N THR A 340 31.79 -18.36 42.10
CA THR A 340 31.44 -17.67 43.34
C THR A 340 30.57 -16.45 43.03
N CYS A 341 29.74 -16.03 43.99
CA CYS A 341 28.75 -14.95 43.78
C CYS A 341 29.36 -13.63 43.30
N ASP A 342 30.58 -13.32 43.73
CA ASP A 342 31.37 -12.14 43.36
C ASP A 342 31.76 -12.08 41.89
N GLN A 343 31.60 -13.18 41.16
CA GLN A 343 31.84 -13.23 39.72
C GLN A 343 30.58 -12.92 38.90
N TYR A 344 29.40 -12.83 39.53
CA TYR A 344 28.14 -12.61 38.82
C TYR A 344 27.66 -11.15 38.86
N ILE A 345 26.93 -10.79 37.82
CA ILE A 345 26.26 -9.50 37.64
C ILE A 345 24.77 -9.78 37.42
N SER A 346 23.91 -9.01 38.09
CA SER A 346 22.45 -9.00 37.92
C SER A 346 21.97 -7.64 37.40
N LEU A 347 20.67 -7.45 37.17
CA LEU A 347 20.12 -6.12 36.84
C LEU A 347 20.35 -5.09 37.96
N GLU A 348 20.45 -5.52 39.22
CA GLU A 348 20.74 -4.63 40.36
C GLU A 348 22.20 -4.18 40.42
N GLY A 349 23.15 -4.92 39.80
CA GLY A 349 24.59 -4.64 39.84
C GLY A 349 25.44 -5.89 40.13
N GLN A 350 26.68 -5.67 40.57
CA GLN A 350 27.63 -6.73 40.97
C GLN A 350 27.12 -7.49 42.19
N CYS A 351 27.21 -8.81 42.18
CA CYS A 351 26.80 -9.65 43.31
C CYS A 351 27.96 -9.98 44.25
N LYS A 352 27.66 -10.47 45.45
CA LYS A 352 28.63 -11.06 46.40
C LYS A 352 27.98 -12.17 47.24
N PRO A 353 28.77 -13.04 47.90
CA PRO A 353 28.24 -14.03 48.84
C PRO A 353 27.57 -13.35 50.05
N GLU A 354 26.45 -13.89 50.53
CA GLU A 354 25.78 -13.41 51.75
C GLU A 354 26.67 -13.58 53.00
N THR A 355 27.39 -14.69 53.05
CA THR A 355 28.48 -14.98 54.01
C THR A 355 29.64 -15.62 53.26
N GLU A 356 30.85 -15.56 53.81
CA GLU A 356 32.04 -16.17 53.21
C GLU A 356 31.79 -17.66 52.88
N GLY A 357 31.98 -18.04 51.62
CA GLY A 357 31.70 -19.40 51.12
C GLY A 357 30.23 -19.74 50.81
N SER A 358 29.27 -18.82 50.99
CA SER A 358 27.85 -19.06 50.68
C SER A 358 27.57 -19.11 49.17
N LYS A 359 26.70 -20.04 48.74
CA LYS A 359 26.13 -20.06 47.38
C LYS A 359 24.91 -19.15 47.22
N VAL A 360 24.46 -18.50 48.30
CA VAL A 360 23.38 -17.49 48.26
C VAL A 360 24.01 -16.13 48.01
N CYS A 361 23.58 -15.48 46.93
CA CYS A 361 24.15 -14.21 46.50
C CYS A 361 23.27 -13.03 46.87
N VAL A 362 23.90 -11.93 47.26
CA VAL A 362 23.28 -10.64 47.56
C VAL A 362 23.95 -9.54 46.75
N LEU A 363 23.29 -8.38 46.64
CA LEU A 363 23.85 -7.22 45.95
C LEU A 363 25.10 -6.71 46.69
N ASP A 364 26.17 -6.50 45.96
CA ASP A 364 27.34 -5.83 46.50
C ASP A 364 27.18 -4.31 46.42
N ILE A 365 26.76 -3.73 47.54
CA ILE A 365 26.41 -2.32 47.63
C ILE A 365 27.65 -1.46 47.37
N CYS A 366 27.54 -0.55 46.40
CA CYS A 366 28.62 0.33 45.96
C CYS A 366 29.36 1.04 47.08
N SER A 367 28.65 1.58 48.08
CA SER A 367 29.21 2.42 49.13
C SER A 367 30.11 1.68 50.13
N ASN A 368 30.25 0.36 49.98
CA ASN A 368 31.16 -0.46 50.78
C ASN A 368 32.58 -0.50 50.21
N HIS A 369 32.81 0.08 49.03
CA HIS A 369 34.09 -0.02 48.32
C HIS A 369 34.89 1.27 48.40
N ASP A 370 36.09 1.17 48.97
CA ASP A 370 37.09 2.24 49.04
C ASP A 370 37.92 2.27 47.75
N LEU A 371 37.27 2.65 46.64
CA LEU A 371 37.89 2.78 45.32
C LEU A 371 37.94 4.26 44.92
N ASP A 372 39.04 4.66 44.30
CA ASP A 372 39.40 6.05 44.04
C ASP A 372 39.09 6.53 42.61
N THR A 373 38.74 5.65 41.68
CA THR A 373 38.40 6.02 40.29
C THR A 373 36.98 5.65 39.88
N ASP A 374 36.39 6.47 39.01
CA ASP A 374 35.05 6.22 38.46
C ASP A 374 35.01 4.89 37.70
N GLU A 375 36.09 4.51 37.00
CA GLU A 375 36.19 3.24 36.29
C GLU A 375 36.03 2.03 37.22
N LEU A 376 36.68 2.08 38.40
CA LEU A 376 36.56 1.03 39.42
C LEU A 376 35.17 1.01 40.08
N CYS A 377 34.58 2.17 40.34
CA CYS A 377 33.26 2.28 40.96
C CYS A 377 32.12 1.89 40.00
N ASN A 378 32.24 2.21 38.71
CA ASN A 378 31.20 1.96 37.72
C ASN A 378 30.79 0.48 37.65
N LYS A 379 31.67 -0.45 38.03
CA LYS A 379 31.40 -1.90 38.12
C LYS A 379 30.20 -2.24 39.02
N TYR A 380 29.91 -1.41 40.02
CA TYR A 380 28.81 -1.62 40.99
C TYR A 380 27.53 -0.87 40.63
N SER A 381 27.46 -0.24 39.45
CA SER A 381 26.27 0.47 38.99
C SER A 381 25.14 -0.51 38.60
N SER A 382 23.90 -0.09 38.83
CA SER A 382 22.72 -0.83 38.36
C SER A 382 22.61 -0.78 36.84
N ARG A 383 22.11 -1.88 36.24
CA ARG A 383 21.80 -1.98 34.81
C ARG A 383 20.31 -1.92 34.50
N ASP A 384 19.48 -1.58 35.49
CA ASP A 384 18.04 -1.37 35.32
C ASP A 384 17.76 0.03 34.76
N THR A 385 17.18 0.09 33.55
CA THR A 385 16.84 1.35 32.88
C THR A 385 15.66 2.08 33.51
N ASN A 386 14.84 1.40 34.32
CA ASN A 386 13.67 2.01 34.98
C ASN A 386 14.02 2.67 36.33
N SER A 387 15.19 2.36 36.90
CA SER A 387 15.68 2.98 38.16
C SER A 387 17.22 2.95 38.22
N PRO A 388 17.91 3.71 37.34
CA PRO A 388 19.36 3.65 37.25
C PRO A 388 20.02 4.22 38.51
N LYS A 389 20.79 3.38 39.21
CA LYS A 389 21.70 3.78 40.29
C LYS A 389 23.14 3.77 39.77
N LEU A 390 23.67 4.95 39.46
CA LEU A 390 25.05 5.12 39.01
C LEU A 390 26.00 5.14 40.21
N CYS A 391 27.12 4.43 40.09
CA CYS A 391 28.16 4.39 41.10
C CYS A 391 29.41 5.10 40.60
N ILE A 392 29.79 6.18 41.28
CA ILE A 392 30.93 7.05 40.92
C ILE A 392 31.87 7.21 42.11
N SER A 393 33.15 7.49 41.85
CA SER A 393 34.16 7.68 42.88
C SER A 393 34.18 9.13 43.35
N ASN A 394 34.24 9.33 44.67
CA ASN A 394 34.59 10.62 45.25
C ASN A 394 36.10 10.82 45.43
N GLY A 395 36.93 9.99 44.77
CA GLY A 395 38.38 9.98 44.86
C GLY A 395 38.96 9.11 45.99
N VAL A 396 38.11 8.63 46.91
CA VAL A 396 38.52 7.73 48.01
C VAL A 396 37.63 6.50 48.11
N LYS A 397 36.32 6.67 47.88
CA LYS A 397 35.33 5.62 47.92
C LYS A 397 34.26 5.81 46.87
N CYS A 398 33.55 4.73 46.59
CA CYS A 398 32.39 4.75 45.73
C CYS A 398 31.15 5.36 46.41
N THR A 399 30.39 6.14 45.66
CA THR A 399 29.16 6.81 46.10
C THR A 399 28.13 6.85 44.97
N THR A 400 26.86 7.01 45.33
CA THR A 400 25.78 7.25 44.37
C THR A 400 25.61 8.73 44.01
N SER A 401 26.30 9.63 44.73
CA SER A 401 26.26 11.08 44.50
C SER A 401 27.49 11.76 45.08
N LEU A 402 28.09 12.71 44.34
CA LEU A 402 29.19 13.54 44.83
C LEU A 402 28.67 14.68 45.71
N GLN A 403 29.40 14.98 46.79
CA GLN A 403 29.19 16.16 47.62
C GLN A 403 30.14 17.29 47.17
N PRO A 404 29.85 18.57 47.42
CA PRO A 404 30.77 19.67 47.09
C PRO A 404 32.07 19.56 47.89
N CYS A 405 33.17 20.12 47.38
CA CYS A 405 34.48 20.04 48.00
C CYS A 405 34.50 20.61 49.42
N SER A 406 33.65 21.60 49.72
CA SER A 406 33.50 22.17 51.07
C SER A 406 33.00 21.18 52.14
N SER A 407 32.47 20.02 51.75
CA SER A 407 32.04 18.98 52.68
C SER A 407 33.20 18.16 53.28
N TYR A 408 34.40 18.23 52.68
CA TYR A 408 35.58 17.49 53.14
C TYR A 408 36.49 18.37 54.02
N LYS A 409 37.16 17.77 55.01
CA LYS A 409 38.07 18.48 55.90
C LYS A 409 39.50 18.46 55.38
N LYS A 410 40.24 19.53 55.63
CA LYS A 410 41.66 19.65 55.28
C LYS A 410 42.51 18.58 55.98
N SER A 411 42.18 18.23 57.23
CA SER A 411 42.84 17.15 57.99
C SER A 411 42.81 15.79 57.28
N ASP A 412 41.81 15.56 56.44
CA ASP A 412 41.66 14.30 55.73
C ASP A 412 42.53 14.28 54.45
N GLY A 413 43.05 15.42 54.01
CA GLY A 413 43.78 15.60 52.75
C GLY A 413 42.80 15.86 51.60
N CYS A 414 42.82 17.06 51.02
CA CYS A 414 41.82 17.48 50.03
C CYS A 414 42.06 16.89 48.64
N PHE A 415 43.33 16.74 48.25
CA PHE A 415 43.74 16.33 46.90
C PHE A 415 43.25 14.95 46.46
N LYS A 416 42.93 14.09 47.43
CA LYS A 416 42.38 12.75 47.17
C LYS A 416 40.88 12.77 46.89
N TYR A 417 40.17 13.88 47.13
CA TYR A 417 38.73 13.93 46.94
C TYR A 417 38.34 14.60 45.62
N LYS A 418 37.22 14.11 45.07
CA LYS A 418 36.48 14.68 43.96
C LYS A 418 35.09 15.06 44.47
N GLY A 419 34.74 16.34 44.33
CA GLY A 419 33.45 16.88 44.67
C GLY A 419 32.54 17.09 43.46
N SER A 420 31.30 17.50 43.70
CA SER A 420 30.36 17.89 42.64
C SER A 420 30.82 19.15 41.87
N ASP A 421 31.75 19.90 42.44
CA ASP A 421 32.39 21.13 41.97
C ASP A 421 33.83 20.89 41.46
N GLY A 422 34.22 19.64 41.20
CA GLY A 422 35.50 19.28 40.58
C GLY A 422 36.49 18.58 41.51
N LYS A 423 37.78 18.62 41.19
CA LYS A 423 38.84 18.09 42.05
C LYS A 423 39.07 19.01 43.23
N CYS A 424 39.20 18.43 44.43
CA CYS A 424 39.34 19.22 45.64
C CYS A 424 40.81 19.56 45.93
N PHE A 425 41.03 20.75 46.47
CA PHE A 425 42.32 21.33 46.81
C PHE A 425 42.25 21.93 48.22
N GLU A 426 43.39 22.10 48.88
CA GLU A 426 43.45 22.65 50.22
C GLU A 426 43.05 24.13 50.26
N ASN A 427 42.23 24.50 51.24
CA ASN A 427 41.94 25.89 51.53
C ASN A 427 42.97 26.45 52.52
N GLU A 428 43.53 27.62 52.22
CA GLU A 428 44.49 28.30 53.12
C GLU A 428 43.78 29.09 54.23
N VAL A 429 42.51 29.46 54.01
CA VAL A 429 41.72 30.30 54.93
C VAL A 429 40.63 29.53 55.69
N SER A 430 40.37 28.26 55.34
CA SER A 430 39.35 27.41 55.97
C SER A 430 39.92 26.02 56.27
N ASP A 431 39.37 25.37 57.31
CA ASP A 431 39.66 23.95 57.63
C ASP A 431 38.88 22.97 56.72
N GLN A 432 38.12 23.49 55.75
CA GLN A 432 37.42 22.72 54.72
C GLN A 432 38.17 22.77 53.39
N CYS A 433 38.00 21.73 52.56
CA CYS A 433 38.52 21.73 51.21
C CYS A 433 37.75 22.72 50.30
N GLN A 434 38.36 23.06 49.17
CA GLN A 434 37.76 23.92 48.14
C GLN A 434 37.97 23.28 46.76
N PRO A 435 37.20 23.65 45.73
CA PRO A 435 37.51 23.25 44.35
C PRO A 435 38.88 23.81 43.93
N THR A 436 39.58 23.12 43.03
CA THR A 436 40.94 23.50 42.59
C THR A 436 40.93 24.88 41.92
N PRO A 437 41.70 25.88 42.40
CA PRO A 437 41.78 27.20 41.75
C PRO A 437 42.21 27.11 40.29
N CYS A 438 41.65 27.94 39.41
CA CYS A 438 41.91 27.85 37.97
C CYS A 438 43.37 28.12 37.64
N GLU A 439 44.01 29.04 38.35
CA GLU A 439 45.35 29.55 38.10
C GLU A 439 46.46 28.51 38.32
N ILE A 440 46.16 27.43 39.06
CA ILE A 440 47.15 26.39 39.40
C ILE A 440 46.98 25.10 38.58
N ILE A 441 46.01 25.05 37.66
CA ILE A 441 45.78 23.88 36.80
C ILE A 441 46.94 23.75 35.81
N GLN A 442 47.69 22.65 35.91
CA GLN A 442 48.81 22.38 35.01
C GLN A 442 48.33 21.74 33.69
N GLN A 443 49.06 22.02 32.61
CA GLN A 443 48.70 21.64 31.23
C GLN A 443 47.27 22.08 30.83
N PRO A 444 47.03 23.40 30.79
CA PRO A 444 45.72 23.96 30.54
C PRO A 444 45.22 23.57 29.15
N SER A 445 44.03 23.01 29.09
CA SER A 445 43.26 22.79 27.88
C SER A 445 41.79 22.97 28.23
N LEU A 446 40.92 23.18 27.23
CA LEU A 446 39.48 23.27 27.46
C LEU A 446 38.96 22.09 28.32
N THR A 447 39.37 20.87 27.98
CA THR A 447 38.99 19.66 28.71
C THR A 447 39.60 19.61 30.11
N THR A 448 40.88 19.97 30.26
CA THR A 448 41.58 19.93 31.56
C THR A 448 41.00 20.96 32.54
N CYS A 449 40.67 22.17 32.07
CA CYS A 449 40.12 23.24 32.91
C CYS A 449 38.75 22.83 33.47
N ILE A 450 37.83 22.41 32.59
CA ILE A 450 36.45 22.06 32.97
C ILE A 450 36.42 20.79 33.83
N SER A 451 37.22 19.78 33.51
CA SER A 451 37.24 18.53 34.29
C SER A 451 37.89 18.66 35.67
N THR A 452 38.80 19.63 35.85
CA THR A 452 39.47 19.87 37.14
C THR A 452 38.67 20.81 38.02
N ASN A 453 38.07 21.87 37.46
CA ASN A 453 37.12 22.73 38.14
C ASN A 453 36.10 23.26 37.10
N PRO A 454 34.82 22.85 37.18
CA PRO A 454 33.77 23.24 36.23
C PRO A 454 33.50 24.75 36.15
N SER A 455 33.95 25.55 37.13
CA SER A 455 33.85 27.01 37.10
C SER A 455 34.97 27.71 36.32
N CYS A 456 36.00 26.99 35.87
CA CYS A 456 37.10 27.55 35.10
C CYS A 456 36.82 27.62 33.60
N GLN A 457 37.39 28.62 32.94
CA GLN A 457 37.38 28.80 31.48
C GLN A 457 38.80 28.68 30.94
N PHE A 458 38.95 28.23 29.69
CA PHE A 458 40.25 28.16 29.01
C PHE A 458 40.40 29.37 28.09
N ASP A 459 41.36 30.26 28.37
CA ASP A 459 41.59 31.47 27.56
C ASP A 459 42.38 31.20 26.29
N GLY A 460 42.70 29.92 26.01
CA GLY A 460 43.56 29.50 24.91
C GLY A 460 44.99 29.18 25.31
N GLN A 461 45.41 29.59 26.51
CA GLN A 461 46.72 29.28 27.06
C GLN A 461 46.68 28.81 28.52
N ASN A 462 45.82 29.40 29.35
CA ASN A 462 45.68 29.15 30.78
C ASN A 462 44.22 28.89 31.17
N CYS A 463 44.01 28.20 32.29
CA CYS A 463 42.70 28.14 32.92
C CYS A 463 42.52 29.41 33.77
N VAL A 464 41.41 30.12 33.57
CA VAL A 464 41.11 31.38 34.23
C VAL A 464 39.71 31.36 34.84
N THR A 465 39.51 32.15 35.89
CA THR A 465 38.19 32.38 36.49
C THR A 465 37.32 33.30 35.62
N SER A 466 37.94 34.17 34.81
CA SER A 466 37.28 35.02 33.83
C SER A 466 38.22 35.39 32.68
N LEU A 467 37.73 35.38 31.45
CA LEU A 467 38.45 35.82 30.25
C LEU A 467 38.75 37.35 30.29
N LYS A 468 39.81 37.80 29.58
CA LYS A 468 40.27 39.21 29.50
C LYS A 468 40.06 39.81 28.10
N GLN A 469 40.17 41.14 27.94
CA GLN A 469 40.15 41.76 26.60
C GLN A 469 41.47 41.54 25.85
N CYS A 470 41.45 41.45 24.52
CA CYS A 470 42.66 41.13 23.71
C CYS A 470 43.81 42.12 23.93
N ASN A 471 43.51 43.42 24.09
CA ASN A 471 44.50 44.46 24.32
C ASN A 471 45.29 44.34 25.63
N GLN A 472 44.88 43.43 26.53
CA GLN A 472 45.58 43.14 27.78
C GLN A 472 46.64 42.03 27.61
N TYR A 473 46.73 41.43 26.43
CA TYR A 473 47.73 40.43 26.06
C TYR A 473 48.77 41.04 25.12
N THR A 474 50.03 40.69 25.31
CA THR A 474 51.18 41.27 24.59
C THR A 474 51.93 40.25 23.71
N SER A 475 51.53 38.97 23.72
CA SER A 475 52.12 37.94 22.87
C SER A 475 51.17 36.76 22.67
N LYS A 476 51.42 35.93 21.64
CA LYS A 476 50.66 34.71 21.32
C LYS A 476 49.15 34.95 21.06
N CYS A 477 48.82 36.10 20.47
CA CYS A 477 47.46 36.57 20.23
C CYS A 477 46.55 35.53 19.58
N GLU A 478 47.04 34.82 18.56
CA GLU A 478 46.27 33.87 17.74
C GLU A 478 45.70 32.68 18.53
N THR A 479 46.24 32.41 19.72
CA THR A 479 45.75 31.33 20.59
C THR A 479 44.68 31.81 21.57
N ILE A 480 44.46 33.11 21.72
CA ILE A 480 43.72 33.71 22.84
C ILE A 480 42.26 34.00 22.46
N ILE A 481 41.34 33.75 23.41
CA ILE A 481 39.92 34.11 23.30
C ILE A 481 39.59 35.21 24.32
N SER A 482 38.98 36.30 23.87
CA SER A 482 38.66 37.47 24.70
C SER A 482 37.44 37.25 25.60
N ILE A 483 37.23 38.16 26.55
CA ILE A 483 36.01 38.23 27.39
C ILE A 483 34.72 38.35 26.57
N ASN A 484 34.81 38.88 25.35
CA ASN A 484 33.69 38.96 24.41
C ASN A 484 33.53 37.70 23.56
N ASN A 485 34.26 36.63 23.92
CA ASN A 485 34.31 35.36 23.21
C ASN A 485 34.79 35.49 21.76
N LYS A 486 35.68 36.46 21.49
CA LYS A 486 36.28 36.68 20.17
C LYS A 486 37.74 36.24 20.15
N PRO A 487 38.23 35.58 19.09
CA PRO A 487 39.65 35.31 18.93
C PRO A 487 40.44 36.62 18.86
N CYS A 488 41.67 36.59 19.39
CA CYS A 488 42.60 37.70 19.26
C CYS A 488 43.54 37.48 18.07
N ILE A 489 43.99 38.57 17.46
CA ILE A 489 45.03 38.58 16.43
C ILE A 489 46.11 39.59 16.80
N GLN A 490 47.28 39.45 16.20
CA GLN A 490 48.32 40.47 16.29
C GLN A 490 47.88 41.71 15.51
N ASP A 491 48.07 42.90 16.08
CA ASP A 491 47.71 44.15 15.38
C ASP A 491 48.56 44.28 14.10
N PRO A 492 47.94 44.40 12.91
CA PRO A 492 48.66 44.53 11.65
C PRO A 492 49.58 45.75 11.57
N THR A 493 49.37 46.74 12.46
CA THR A 493 50.10 48.00 12.53
C THR A 493 51.07 48.08 13.71
N ASP A 494 50.94 47.20 14.71
CA ASP A 494 51.77 47.16 15.91
C ASP A 494 51.99 45.72 16.41
N PRO A 495 53.11 45.07 16.05
CA PRO A 495 53.34 43.67 16.39
C PRO A 495 53.48 43.38 17.89
N GLU A 496 53.56 44.38 18.77
CA GLU A 496 53.61 44.17 20.23
C GLU A 496 52.21 44.16 20.89
N LYS A 497 51.13 44.34 20.12
CA LYS A 497 49.75 44.38 20.63
C LYS A 497 48.86 43.30 20.02
N CYS A 498 47.98 42.76 20.86
CA CYS A 498 46.86 41.92 20.42
C CYS A 498 45.57 42.74 20.33
N ILE A 499 44.83 42.57 19.24
CA ILE A 499 43.49 43.17 19.03
C ILE A 499 42.47 42.07 18.81
N GLU A 500 41.18 42.39 18.96
CA GLU A 500 40.11 41.45 18.63
C GLU A 500 40.06 41.23 17.12
N GLN A 501 39.89 39.98 16.70
CA GLN A 501 39.56 39.66 15.33
C GLN A 501 38.15 40.19 15.04
N THR A 502 38.03 41.10 14.08
CA THR A 502 36.75 41.68 13.63
C THR A 502 36.73 41.72 12.11
N CYS A 503 35.57 41.99 11.50
CA CYS A 503 35.51 42.01 10.04
C CYS A 503 36.42 43.06 9.41
N ASN A 504 36.61 44.18 10.09
CA ASN A 504 37.41 45.29 9.60
C ASN A 504 38.93 45.04 9.73
N THR A 505 39.36 44.01 10.47
CA THR A 505 40.77 43.63 10.58
C THR A 505 41.20 42.60 9.53
N ALA A 506 40.26 42.15 8.67
CA ALA A 506 40.56 41.24 7.57
C ALA A 506 41.49 41.88 6.52
N PRO A 507 42.40 41.11 5.89
CA PRO A 507 43.18 41.61 4.77
C PRO A 507 42.28 42.11 3.62
N LEU A 508 42.64 43.24 2.98
CA LEU A 508 41.89 43.81 1.83
C LEU A 508 41.88 42.90 0.57
N THR A 509 42.61 41.79 0.60
CA THR A 509 42.58 40.73 -0.42
C THR A 509 41.37 39.81 -0.25
N THR A 510 40.75 39.78 0.92
CA THR A 510 39.58 38.97 1.26
C THR A 510 38.32 39.64 0.70
N LYS A 511 37.82 39.14 -0.44
CA LYS A 511 36.80 39.84 -1.25
C LYS A 511 35.51 39.07 -1.49
N THR A 512 35.42 37.83 -1.06
CA THR A 512 34.18 37.01 -1.14
C THR A 512 33.55 36.87 0.24
N ASP A 513 32.25 36.61 0.30
CA ASP A 513 31.58 36.32 1.57
C ASP A 513 32.16 35.04 2.19
N GLU A 514 32.49 34.05 1.37
CA GLU A 514 33.14 32.81 1.81
C GLU A 514 34.50 33.09 2.48
N ASP A 515 35.35 33.92 1.86
CA ASP A 515 36.66 34.27 2.43
C ASP A 515 36.50 35.16 3.68
N CYS A 516 35.51 36.06 3.70
CA CYS A 516 35.22 36.92 4.86
C CYS A 516 34.69 36.11 6.05
N GLN A 517 33.81 35.15 5.82
CA GLN A 517 33.26 34.25 6.84
C GLN A 517 34.31 33.24 7.33
N ALA A 518 35.19 32.78 6.44
CA ALA A 518 36.35 31.97 6.83
C ALA A 518 37.31 32.75 7.74
N TYR A 519 37.44 34.08 7.54
CA TYR A 519 38.21 34.93 8.43
C TYR A 519 37.51 35.16 9.77
N PHE A 520 36.25 35.62 9.78
CA PHE A 520 35.47 35.72 11.01
C PHE A 520 33.97 35.45 10.71
N PRO A 521 33.30 34.52 11.42
CA PRO A 521 32.03 33.91 10.98
C PRO A 521 30.85 34.84 10.74
N THR A 522 30.91 36.11 11.18
CA THR A 522 29.84 37.10 11.02
C THR A 522 30.10 38.14 9.93
N CYS A 523 31.21 38.03 9.18
CA CYS A 523 31.62 39.06 8.24
C CYS A 523 30.96 38.94 6.88
N LEU A 524 30.74 40.10 6.27
CA LEU A 524 30.21 40.24 4.92
C LEU A 524 31.22 40.98 4.04
N THR A 525 31.31 40.63 2.76
CA THR A 525 32.10 41.39 1.80
C THR A 525 31.30 42.58 1.28
N ASN A 526 31.90 43.78 1.35
CA ASN A 526 31.37 44.93 0.61
C ASN A 526 31.88 44.98 -0.84
N GLY A 527 32.52 43.91 -1.33
CA GLY A 527 33.13 43.79 -2.66
C GLY A 527 34.55 44.36 -2.77
N GLN A 528 35.03 45.07 -1.76
CA GLN A 528 36.42 45.55 -1.66
C GLN A 528 37.16 45.07 -0.39
N GLY A 529 36.44 44.58 0.61
CA GLY A 529 36.95 44.00 1.85
C GLY A 529 35.81 43.54 2.76
N CYS A 530 36.14 43.02 3.93
CA CYS A 530 35.14 42.54 4.89
C CYS A 530 34.64 43.67 5.80
N THR A 531 33.37 43.61 6.18
CA THR A 531 32.71 44.56 7.07
C THR A 531 31.75 43.82 8.01
N ASP A 532 31.52 44.38 9.20
CA ASP A 532 30.58 43.82 10.18
C ASP A 532 29.13 43.91 9.68
N LYS A 533 28.84 44.90 8.84
CA LYS A 533 27.55 45.10 8.18
C LYS A 533 27.70 45.84 6.85
N LEU A 534 26.82 45.54 5.91
CA LEU A 534 26.67 46.31 4.68
C LEU A 534 25.86 47.58 4.97
N GLU A 535 26.25 48.69 4.36
CA GLU A 535 25.52 49.96 4.36
C GLU A 535 24.85 50.15 2.98
N ASN A 536 23.83 51.00 2.85
CA ASN A 536 23.20 51.25 1.55
C ASN A 536 24.20 51.87 0.55
N CYS A 537 24.01 51.62 -0.74
CA CYS A 537 24.91 52.09 -1.80
C CYS A 537 25.11 53.61 -1.80
N ASP A 538 24.10 54.38 -1.39
CA ASP A 538 24.14 55.85 -1.31
C ASP A 538 25.03 56.42 -0.20
N THR A 539 25.51 55.56 0.70
CA THR A 539 26.49 55.91 1.73
C THR A 539 27.93 55.78 1.24
N TYR A 540 28.16 55.03 0.17
CA TYR A 540 29.47 54.89 -0.46
C TYR A 540 29.72 56.03 -1.45
N THR A 541 30.99 56.43 -1.58
CA THR A 541 31.44 57.40 -2.58
C THR A 541 32.59 56.80 -3.39
N GLY A 542 32.61 57.09 -4.69
CA GLY A 542 33.64 56.59 -5.58
C GLY A 542 33.46 57.03 -7.03
N THR A 543 34.44 56.71 -7.87
CA THR A 543 34.28 56.72 -9.33
C THR A 543 33.21 55.70 -9.75
N PHE A 544 32.67 55.84 -10.98
CA PHE A 544 31.79 54.82 -11.56
C PHE A 544 32.37 53.39 -11.43
N GLN A 545 33.65 53.20 -11.76
CA GLN A 545 34.32 51.89 -11.67
C GLN A 545 34.56 51.40 -10.24
N GLN A 546 34.68 52.30 -9.26
CA GLN A 546 34.80 51.92 -7.85
C GLN A 546 33.43 51.51 -7.30
N CYS A 547 32.37 52.28 -7.60
CA CYS A 547 31.01 51.94 -7.23
C CYS A 547 30.56 50.59 -7.82
N GLU A 548 30.97 50.26 -9.04
CA GLU A 548 30.65 48.96 -9.66
C GLU A 548 31.26 47.74 -8.95
N LYS A 549 32.27 47.96 -8.10
CA LYS A 549 32.91 46.91 -7.30
C LYS A 549 32.36 46.83 -5.88
N LEU A 550 31.45 47.71 -5.50
CA LEU A 550 30.88 47.77 -4.15
C LEU A 550 29.53 47.06 -4.07
N ILE A 551 29.29 46.46 -2.91
CA ILE A 551 28.04 45.80 -2.54
C ILE A 551 27.50 46.52 -1.31
N GLY A 552 26.27 47.01 -1.39
CA GLY A 552 25.55 47.64 -0.29
C GLY A 552 24.40 46.79 0.23
N LEU A 553 23.80 47.24 1.33
CA LEU A 553 22.64 46.61 1.96
C LEU A 553 21.44 46.58 0.99
N ASP A 554 21.37 47.48 0.02
CA ASP A 554 20.35 47.59 -1.01
C ASP A 554 20.72 46.88 -2.33
N GLY A 555 21.94 46.35 -2.49
CA GLY A 555 22.34 45.54 -3.65
C GLY A 555 23.73 45.88 -4.20
N LYS A 556 23.98 45.52 -5.48
CA LYS A 556 25.20 45.97 -6.16
C LYS A 556 25.09 47.45 -6.49
N CYS A 557 26.17 48.17 -6.24
CA CYS A 557 26.21 49.60 -6.45
C CYS A 557 26.64 49.96 -7.89
N THR A 558 26.34 51.18 -8.30
CA THR A 558 26.79 51.80 -9.56
C THR A 558 26.96 53.30 -9.38
N GLY A 559 27.72 53.95 -10.26
CA GLY A 559 27.84 55.40 -10.25
C GLY A 559 26.71 56.07 -11.03
N THR A 560 26.27 57.23 -10.56
CA THR A 560 25.29 58.13 -11.20
C THR A 560 25.76 58.69 -12.55
N SER A 561 27.07 58.83 -12.76
CA SER A 561 27.66 59.37 -13.99
C SER A 561 28.96 58.67 -14.38
N LYS A 562 29.08 58.28 -15.66
CA LYS A 562 30.29 57.67 -16.23
C LYS A 562 31.46 58.66 -16.41
N THR A 563 31.22 59.96 -16.23
CA THR A 563 32.19 61.02 -16.57
C THR A 563 32.68 61.86 -15.38
N GLN A 564 32.19 61.64 -14.16
CA GLN A 564 32.66 62.33 -12.95
C GLN A 564 33.76 61.54 -12.22
N THR A 565 34.70 62.24 -11.58
CA THR A 565 35.86 61.65 -10.89
C THR A 565 35.53 61.06 -9.52
N THR A 566 34.47 61.49 -8.84
CA THR A 566 33.95 60.92 -7.59
C THR A 566 32.51 61.41 -7.37
N ASP A 567 31.55 60.49 -7.18
CA ASP A 567 30.17 60.81 -6.80
C ASP A 567 29.64 59.79 -5.77
N LYS A 568 28.46 60.02 -5.20
CA LYS A 568 27.76 59.01 -4.39
C LYS A 568 27.37 57.82 -5.27
N CYS A 569 27.63 56.61 -4.78
CA CYS A 569 27.14 55.42 -5.44
C CYS A 569 25.61 55.33 -5.29
N ILE A 570 24.94 54.59 -6.15
CA ILE A 570 23.51 54.29 -6.07
C ILE A 570 23.30 52.80 -6.31
N ALA A 571 22.19 52.24 -5.81
CA ALA A 571 21.83 50.85 -6.13
C ALA A 571 21.46 50.71 -7.61
N LYS A 572 21.80 49.59 -8.24
CA LYS A 572 21.31 49.26 -9.59
C LYS A 572 19.78 49.09 -9.58
N THR A 573 19.07 49.24 -10.70
CA THR A 573 17.61 49.01 -10.79
C THR A 573 17.29 47.63 -11.39
N CYS A 574 16.09 47.08 -11.14
CA CYS A 574 15.71 45.72 -11.57
C CYS A 574 15.58 45.51 -13.09
N GLN A 575 15.61 46.56 -13.92
CA GLN A 575 15.18 46.50 -15.33
C GLN A 575 16.34 46.49 -16.34
N GLU A 576 17.30 45.58 -16.24
CA GLU A 576 18.29 45.39 -17.31
C GLU A 576 18.78 43.93 -17.41
N SER A 577 17.95 43.03 -17.95
CA SER A 577 18.41 41.82 -18.69
C SER A 577 17.24 41.01 -19.28
N SER A 578 17.41 40.50 -20.50
CA SER A 578 16.55 39.51 -21.16
C SER A 578 16.93 38.04 -20.83
N THR A 579 17.96 37.84 -20.00
CA THR A 579 18.41 36.56 -19.46
C THR A 579 18.80 36.74 -17.99
N ALA A 580 17.84 36.55 -17.09
CA ALA A 580 18.12 36.55 -15.65
C ALA A 580 17.59 35.26 -15.02
N ASN A 581 18.30 34.76 -14.02
CA ASN A 581 17.82 33.75 -13.08
C ASN A 581 17.67 34.42 -11.70
N GLU A 582 17.13 33.70 -10.71
CA GLU A 582 16.91 34.24 -9.37
C GLU A 582 18.18 34.86 -8.76
N GLN A 583 19.33 34.21 -8.95
CA GLN A 583 20.61 34.64 -8.41
C GLN A 583 21.14 35.91 -9.10
N ALA A 584 20.88 36.04 -10.40
CA ALA A 584 21.15 37.27 -11.14
C ALA A 584 20.24 38.42 -10.69
N CYS A 585 18.94 38.18 -10.47
CA CYS A 585 17.99 39.22 -10.05
C CYS A 585 18.28 39.75 -8.64
N LYS A 586 18.54 38.85 -7.68
CA LYS A 586 18.91 39.21 -6.31
C LYS A 586 20.23 39.99 -6.24
N ALA A 587 21.09 39.86 -7.24
CA ALA A 587 22.35 40.58 -7.31
C ALA A 587 22.21 42.05 -7.75
N TYR A 588 21.06 42.48 -8.30
CA TYR A 588 20.84 43.89 -8.68
C TYR A 588 20.40 44.73 -7.48
N THR A 589 19.30 44.35 -6.81
CA THR A 589 18.88 44.90 -5.51
C THR A 589 18.24 43.84 -4.63
N LYS A 590 18.19 44.06 -3.32
CA LYS A 590 17.43 43.18 -2.39
C LYS A 590 15.95 43.08 -2.72
N ASN A 591 15.39 44.07 -3.41
CA ASN A 591 13.97 44.12 -3.74
C ASN A 591 13.66 43.60 -5.16
N CYS A 592 14.65 43.07 -5.89
CA CYS A 592 14.44 42.44 -7.20
C CYS A 592 14.34 40.92 -7.07
N LEU A 593 13.21 40.33 -7.45
CA LEU A 593 13.02 38.88 -7.52
C LEU A 593 12.83 38.45 -8.98
N PHE A 594 13.27 37.22 -9.33
CA PHE A 594 13.03 36.71 -10.67
C PHE A 594 11.59 36.19 -10.76
N ASN A 595 10.81 36.78 -11.67
CA ASN A 595 9.52 36.23 -12.00
C ASN A 595 9.71 35.07 -12.99
N GLY A 596 9.65 33.84 -12.50
CA GLY A 596 9.77 32.63 -13.33
C GLY A 596 8.70 32.49 -14.40
N ILE A 597 7.52 33.08 -14.20
CA ILE A 597 6.41 33.11 -15.17
C ILE A 597 6.73 34.09 -16.29
N MET A 598 7.23 35.29 -15.95
CA MET A 598 7.52 36.35 -16.92
C MET A 598 8.96 36.35 -17.47
N LYS A 599 9.83 35.46 -16.96
CA LYS A 599 11.26 35.35 -17.29
C LYS A 599 12.03 36.67 -17.24
N LYS A 600 11.73 37.53 -16.26
CA LYS A 600 12.40 38.84 -16.04
C LYS A 600 12.49 39.18 -14.55
N CYS A 601 13.43 40.04 -14.17
CA CYS A 601 13.48 40.57 -12.81
C CYS A 601 12.37 41.60 -12.58
N GLN A 602 11.72 41.56 -11.42
CA GLN A 602 10.68 42.51 -11.03
C GLN A 602 10.86 42.99 -9.58
N PRO A 603 10.37 44.20 -9.25
CA PRO A 603 10.27 44.67 -7.87
C PRO A 603 9.39 43.75 -7.02
N SER A 604 9.75 43.60 -5.75
CA SER A 604 9.02 42.83 -4.74
C SER A 604 8.57 43.70 -3.57
N ILE A 605 7.51 43.28 -2.87
CA ILE A 605 6.94 43.98 -1.71
C ILE A 605 7.03 43.17 -0.42
N GLN A 606 6.89 43.81 0.74
CA GLN A 606 7.02 43.14 2.04
C GLN A 606 5.86 42.21 2.39
N SER A 607 4.63 42.50 1.92
CA SER A 607 3.45 41.70 2.25
C SER A 607 2.33 41.84 1.22
N CYS A 608 1.69 40.73 0.88
CA CYS A 608 0.56 40.69 -0.05
C CYS A 608 -0.68 41.44 0.48
N LYS A 609 -0.83 41.56 1.80
CA LYS A 609 -2.00 42.18 2.43
C LYS A 609 -2.19 43.66 2.13
N SER A 610 -1.15 44.34 1.62
CA SER A 610 -1.24 45.75 1.22
C SER A 610 -1.85 45.95 -0.18
N ILE A 611 -2.20 44.86 -0.88
CA ILE A 611 -2.79 44.90 -2.20
C ILE A 611 -4.29 44.62 -2.09
N ASP A 612 -5.09 45.54 -2.62
CA ASP A 612 -6.56 45.55 -2.56
C ASP A 612 -7.22 45.23 -3.90
N ASN A 613 -6.43 44.86 -4.92
CA ASN A 613 -6.96 44.48 -6.22
C ASN A 613 -6.31 43.19 -6.74
N GLN A 614 -7.13 42.37 -7.40
CA GLN A 614 -6.76 41.05 -7.89
C GLN A 614 -5.60 41.09 -8.88
N MET A 615 -5.62 42.00 -9.85
CA MET A 615 -4.62 42.06 -10.92
C MET A 615 -3.22 42.41 -10.40
N ALA A 616 -3.12 43.37 -9.47
CA ALA A 616 -1.86 43.68 -8.81
C ALA A 616 -1.43 42.55 -7.87
N CYS A 617 -2.37 41.88 -7.21
CA CYS A 617 -2.07 40.76 -6.32
C CYS A 617 -1.39 39.64 -7.09
N GLU A 618 -1.98 39.21 -8.20
CA GLU A 618 -1.48 38.09 -9.01
C GLU A 618 -0.20 38.42 -9.80
N GLN A 619 0.16 39.70 -9.92
CA GLN A 619 1.38 40.16 -10.63
C GLN A 619 2.54 40.56 -9.71
N THR A 620 2.32 40.58 -8.39
CA THR A 620 3.31 41.08 -7.43
C THR A 620 4.05 39.94 -6.73
N LEU A 621 5.37 40.07 -6.64
CA LEU A 621 6.22 39.18 -5.84
C LEU A 621 6.39 39.76 -4.44
N THR A 622 6.49 38.90 -3.43
CA THR A 622 6.73 39.30 -2.04
C THR A 622 8.02 38.71 -1.50
N THR A 623 8.66 39.42 -0.58
CA THR A 623 9.80 38.92 0.21
C THR A 623 9.36 38.01 1.38
N ALA A 624 8.05 37.90 1.64
CA ALA A 624 7.50 36.98 2.63
C ALA A 624 7.63 35.50 2.20
N PRO A 625 7.69 34.54 3.16
CA PRO A 625 7.72 33.11 2.87
C PRO A 625 6.53 32.73 1.98
N GLY A 626 6.79 32.19 0.79
CA GLY A 626 5.76 31.97 -0.22
C GLY A 626 5.96 32.68 -1.56
N ARG A 627 6.78 33.74 -1.61
CA ARG A 627 7.20 34.56 -2.78
C ARG A 627 6.12 35.18 -3.66
N PHE A 628 4.93 34.61 -3.72
CA PHE A 628 3.83 35.01 -4.59
C PHE A 628 2.65 35.45 -3.74
N CYS A 629 1.84 36.32 -4.31
CA CYS A 629 0.57 36.72 -3.74
C CYS A 629 -0.57 36.05 -4.50
N LEU A 630 -1.57 35.57 -3.77
CA LEU A 630 -2.77 34.93 -4.30
C LEU A 630 -4.01 35.69 -3.83
N TRP A 631 -4.93 35.92 -4.75
CA TRP A 631 -6.22 36.51 -4.45
C TRP A 631 -7.19 35.42 -4.00
N VAL A 632 -7.51 35.38 -2.72
CA VAL A 632 -8.39 34.36 -2.14
C VAL A 632 -9.46 35.05 -1.30
N ASN A 633 -10.74 34.78 -1.59
CA ASN A 633 -11.88 35.34 -0.85
C ASN A 633 -11.82 36.89 -0.70
N GLU A 634 -11.56 37.59 -1.81
CA GLU A 634 -11.49 39.08 -1.87
C GLU A 634 -10.35 39.73 -1.06
N ILE A 635 -9.39 38.92 -0.58
CA ILE A 635 -8.19 39.42 0.09
C ILE A 635 -6.94 38.86 -0.57
N CYS A 636 -5.91 39.70 -0.70
CA CYS A 636 -4.61 39.29 -1.22
C CYS A 636 -3.77 38.68 -0.08
N VAL A 637 -3.46 37.39 -0.18
CA VAL A 637 -2.70 36.65 0.82
C VAL A 637 -1.40 36.12 0.24
N THR A 638 -0.39 35.94 1.09
CA THR A 638 0.87 35.30 0.68
C THR A 638 0.60 33.83 0.37
N ALA A 639 1.03 33.37 -0.80
CA ALA A 639 0.91 31.99 -1.23
C ALA A 639 1.75 31.09 -0.32
N THR A 640 1.19 30.04 0.27
CA THR A 640 1.98 29.04 1.01
C THR A 640 2.12 27.77 0.20
N CYS A 641 3.14 26.96 0.50
CA CYS A 641 3.36 25.67 -0.14
C CYS A 641 2.08 24.83 -0.23
N ASN A 642 1.38 24.75 0.89
CA ASN A 642 0.22 23.90 1.08
C ASN A 642 -1.07 24.50 0.48
N MET A 643 -1.03 25.70 -0.10
CA MET A 643 -2.16 26.32 -0.81
C MET A 643 -2.21 25.94 -2.29
N ILE A 644 -1.20 25.23 -2.79
CA ILE A 644 -1.13 24.82 -4.20
C ILE A 644 -1.71 23.43 -4.35
N GLU A 645 -2.93 23.39 -4.87
CA GLU A 645 -3.72 22.16 -4.99
C GLU A 645 -3.50 21.46 -6.34
N THR A 646 -3.11 22.21 -7.38
CA THR A 646 -2.96 21.70 -8.74
C THR A 646 -1.91 22.50 -9.52
N GLN A 647 -0.62 22.25 -9.28
CA GLN A 647 0.44 22.71 -10.18
C GLN A 647 1.58 21.70 -10.22
N GLY A 648 1.92 21.28 -11.43
CA GLY A 648 2.78 20.13 -11.71
C GLY A 648 4.27 20.39 -11.51
N SER A 649 4.97 19.30 -11.18
CA SER A 649 6.42 19.15 -11.03
C SER A 649 7.07 19.83 -9.82
N GLN A 650 8.15 19.20 -9.36
CA GLN A 650 9.02 19.71 -8.31
C GLN A 650 9.54 21.12 -8.63
N ASP A 651 9.76 21.44 -9.91
CA ASP A 651 10.22 22.76 -10.34
C ASP A 651 9.21 23.86 -10.03
N VAL A 652 7.91 23.56 -10.10
CA VAL A 652 6.87 24.54 -9.73
C VAL A 652 6.75 24.67 -8.23
N CYS A 653 6.91 23.60 -7.45
CA CYS A 653 6.91 23.69 -5.99
C CYS A 653 8.14 24.42 -5.44
N ASN A 654 9.30 24.26 -6.07
CA ASN A 654 10.55 24.96 -5.72
C ASN A 654 10.43 26.49 -5.86
N ILE A 655 9.50 26.97 -6.70
CA ILE A 655 9.23 28.41 -6.87
C ILE A 655 8.68 29.04 -5.57
N PHE A 656 8.02 28.25 -4.71
CA PHE A 656 7.36 28.73 -3.48
C PHE A 656 8.21 28.58 -2.21
N GLY A 657 9.38 27.94 -2.31
CA GLY A 657 10.37 27.82 -1.22
C GLY A 657 11.20 26.54 -1.31
N ASP A 658 12.42 26.54 -0.80
CA ASP A 658 13.33 25.37 -0.86
C ASP A 658 12.82 24.18 -0.01
N SER A 659 11.93 24.42 0.96
CA SER A 659 11.26 23.40 1.76
C SER A 659 10.05 22.76 1.05
N CYS A 660 9.61 23.29 -0.11
CA CYS A 660 8.45 22.80 -0.83
C CYS A 660 8.74 21.62 -1.74
N GLN A 661 8.07 20.50 -1.49
CA GLN A 661 8.15 19.30 -2.30
C GLN A 661 6.86 19.05 -3.06
N TYR A 662 7.00 18.58 -4.29
CA TYR A 662 5.89 18.12 -5.10
C TYR A 662 5.38 16.79 -4.54
N ASP A 663 4.10 16.78 -4.15
CA ASP A 663 3.39 15.56 -3.83
C ASP A 663 2.92 14.93 -5.14
N ASN A 664 3.12 13.62 -5.29
CA ASN A 664 2.81 12.82 -6.49
C ASN A 664 1.32 12.87 -6.90
N LEU A 665 0.48 13.56 -6.12
CA LEU A 665 -0.94 13.80 -6.34
C LEU A 665 -1.28 15.19 -6.90
N GLY A 666 -0.28 16.01 -7.29
CA GLY A 666 -0.46 17.20 -8.13
C GLY A 666 -0.36 18.57 -7.45
N GLY A 667 0.09 18.65 -6.20
CA GLY A 667 0.26 19.90 -5.46
C GLY A 667 1.56 19.95 -4.64
N CYS A 668 1.78 21.05 -3.90
CA CYS A 668 3.01 21.24 -3.13
C CYS A 668 2.78 21.02 -1.63
N LYS A 669 3.78 20.43 -0.96
CA LYS A 669 3.81 20.15 0.49
C LYS A 669 5.12 20.63 1.10
N ASP A 670 5.06 21.29 2.27
CA ASP A 670 6.26 21.64 3.04
C ASP A 670 6.89 20.39 3.69
N SER A 671 8.19 20.19 3.45
CA SER A 671 8.97 19.04 3.93
C SER A 671 9.45 19.17 5.38
N THR A 672 9.38 20.38 5.96
CA THR A 672 9.89 20.72 7.29
C THR A 672 8.81 21.08 8.30
N PHE A 673 7.65 21.59 7.83
CA PHE A 673 6.51 21.91 8.68
C PHE A 673 5.16 21.45 8.09
N TYR A 674 4.68 20.25 8.43
CA TYR A 674 3.36 19.74 8.02
C TYR A 674 2.47 19.22 9.17
N GLU A 675 1.22 19.68 9.17
CA GLU A 675 0.13 19.25 10.06
C GLU A 675 -0.78 18.20 9.39
N CYS A 676 -1.63 17.50 10.14
CA CYS A 676 -2.52 16.46 9.57
C CYS A 676 -3.33 16.98 8.37
N SER A 677 -3.88 18.20 8.44
CA SER A 677 -4.59 18.89 7.34
C SER A 677 -3.79 19.06 6.06
N SER A 678 -2.46 19.00 6.14
CA SER A 678 -1.55 19.11 5.00
C SER A 678 -1.32 17.77 4.28
N LEU A 679 -1.76 16.64 4.84
CA LEU A 679 -1.63 15.31 4.24
C LEU A 679 -2.84 15.03 3.34
N ARG A 680 -2.58 14.75 2.06
CA ARG A 680 -3.62 14.65 1.01
C ARG A 680 -3.87 13.23 0.51
N SER A 681 -3.32 12.21 1.17
CA SER A 681 -3.58 10.79 0.88
C SER A 681 -4.05 10.03 2.11
N ARG A 682 -5.04 9.14 1.91
CA ARG A 682 -5.51 8.19 2.92
C ARG A 682 -4.38 7.31 3.46
N THR A 683 -3.43 6.92 2.61
CA THR A 683 -2.32 6.02 3.01
C THR A 683 -1.23 6.71 3.81
N THR A 684 -1.08 8.02 3.67
CA THR A 684 -0.04 8.80 4.37
C THR A 684 -0.59 9.55 5.58
N CYS A 685 -1.92 9.65 5.73
CA CYS A 685 -2.61 10.23 6.87
C CYS A 685 -2.54 9.36 8.12
N THR A 686 -1.40 9.42 8.82
CA THR A 686 -1.10 8.54 9.95
C THR A 686 -0.60 9.33 11.16
N THR A 687 0.43 10.16 10.98
CA THR A 687 0.95 11.05 12.02
C THR A 687 1.44 12.37 11.43
N ASP A 688 1.24 13.48 12.16
CA ASP A 688 1.89 14.74 11.83
C ASP A 688 3.34 14.74 12.33
N GLN A 689 4.11 15.75 11.95
CA GLN A 689 5.52 15.89 12.35
C GLN A 689 5.75 16.03 13.86
N SER A 690 4.70 16.41 14.62
CA SER A 690 4.73 16.52 16.07
C SER A 690 4.36 15.21 16.76
N GLY A 691 4.17 14.12 15.99
CA GLY A 691 3.84 12.79 16.48
C GLY A 691 2.36 12.62 16.87
N ASN A 692 1.49 13.59 16.55
CA ASN A 692 0.07 13.43 16.81
C ASN A 692 -0.53 12.47 15.79
N ALA A 693 -1.42 11.59 16.23
CA ALA A 693 -2.15 10.69 15.34
C ALA A 693 -3.06 11.49 14.41
N CYS A 694 -3.04 11.14 13.13
CA CYS A 694 -3.90 11.69 12.11
C CYS A 694 -4.84 10.61 11.59
N ILE A 695 -6.07 11.00 11.23
CA ILE A 695 -7.06 10.12 10.63
C ILE A 695 -7.63 10.74 9.38
N TRP A 696 -7.83 9.91 8.36
CA TRP A 696 -8.35 10.34 7.07
C TRP A 696 -9.87 10.48 7.14
N ASP A 697 -10.37 11.71 7.09
CA ASP A 697 -11.79 11.99 6.98
C ASP A 697 -12.26 11.67 5.56
N ASN A 698 -12.97 10.55 5.43
CA ASN A 698 -13.51 10.08 4.16
C ASN A 698 -14.63 10.98 3.59
N TYR A 699 -15.29 11.76 4.45
CA TYR A 699 -16.38 12.62 4.05
C TYR A 699 -15.85 13.96 3.53
N GLN A 700 -14.94 14.59 4.27
CA GLN A 700 -14.31 15.84 3.84
C GLN A 700 -13.10 15.62 2.92
N LYS A 701 -12.72 14.35 2.66
CA LYS A 701 -11.58 13.93 1.84
C LYS A 701 -10.28 14.64 2.23
N LYS A 702 -10.09 14.82 3.53
CA LYS A 702 -8.93 15.52 4.10
C LYS A 702 -8.43 14.75 5.30
N CYS A 703 -7.14 14.87 5.58
CA CYS A 703 -6.57 14.31 6.79
C CYS A 703 -6.78 15.26 7.97
N ILE A 704 -7.22 14.76 9.13
CA ILE A 704 -7.49 15.56 10.34
C ILE A 704 -6.71 15.02 11.53
N LYS A 705 -6.47 15.89 12.52
CA LYS A 705 -5.80 15.52 13.77
C LYS A 705 -6.76 14.73 14.66
N PHE A 706 -6.29 13.62 15.25
CA PHE A 706 -7.08 12.75 16.11
C PHE A 706 -6.42 12.59 17.48
N ASN A 707 -6.98 13.24 18.51
CA ASN A 707 -6.46 13.17 19.89
C ASN A 707 -7.50 12.70 20.91
N LYS A 708 -8.80 12.88 20.64
CA LYS A 708 -9.92 12.41 21.45
C LYS A 708 -11.11 12.07 20.55
N CYS A 709 -12.03 11.23 21.04
CA CYS A 709 -13.18 10.77 20.26
C CYS A 709 -14.04 11.94 19.76
N GLU A 710 -14.18 12.98 20.57
CA GLU A 710 -15.03 14.14 20.29
C GLU A 710 -14.52 15.02 19.15
N ASP A 711 -13.28 14.80 18.67
CA ASP A 711 -12.73 15.49 17.50
C ASP A 711 -13.41 15.05 16.19
N PHE A 712 -14.15 13.93 16.21
CA PHE A 712 -14.86 13.40 15.06
C PHE A 712 -16.36 13.73 15.09
N VAL A 713 -16.79 14.55 14.12
CA VAL A 713 -18.16 15.05 14.00
C VAL A 713 -19.00 14.12 13.13
N LEU A 714 -20.14 13.67 13.67
CA LEU A 714 -21.10 12.78 13.02
C LEU A 714 -22.17 13.60 12.29
N ARG A 715 -22.82 13.02 11.26
CA ARG A 715 -23.84 13.75 10.50
C ARG A 715 -25.03 14.11 11.39
N VAL A 716 -25.56 15.32 11.22
CA VAL A 716 -26.77 15.79 11.91
C VAL A 716 -27.98 15.36 11.10
N LYS A 717 -28.90 14.61 11.72
CA LYS A 717 -30.18 14.23 11.08
C LYS A 717 -31.11 15.45 11.11
N ARG A 718 -31.64 15.83 9.95
CA ARG A 718 -32.57 16.96 9.81
C ARG A 718 -33.86 16.51 9.13
N ASP A 719 -34.98 17.09 9.52
CA ASP A 719 -36.24 16.87 8.84
C ASP A 719 -36.30 17.61 7.49
N GLY A 720 -37.39 17.42 6.74
CA GLY A 720 -37.62 18.07 5.44
C GLY A 720 -37.73 19.60 5.50
N THR A 721 -37.71 20.20 6.70
CA THR A 721 -37.72 21.65 6.93
C THR A 721 -36.36 22.19 7.41
N GLY A 722 -35.36 21.31 7.59
CA GLY A 722 -34.00 21.68 7.98
C GLY A 722 -33.77 21.75 9.50
N ASN A 723 -34.75 21.37 10.32
CA ASN A 723 -34.62 21.31 11.77
C ASN A 723 -33.92 20.02 12.21
N THR A 724 -33.05 20.10 13.22
CA THR A 724 -32.36 18.93 13.79
C THR A 724 -33.36 18.02 14.49
N ILE A 725 -33.30 16.72 14.17
CA ILE A 725 -34.13 15.68 14.80
C ILE A 725 -33.25 14.59 15.45
N PRO A 726 -33.73 13.94 16.52
CA PRO A 726 -33.00 12.85 17.16
C PRO A 726 -32.70 11.70 16.19
N LYS A 727 -31.50 11.13 16.31
CA LYS A 727 -31.08 9.93 15.57
C LYS A 727 -31.83 8.71 16.10
N ASP A 728 -32.30 7.85 15.20
CA ASP A 728 -32.92 6.59 15.59
C ASP A 728 -31.85 5.49 15.82
N ALA A 729 -32.26 4.31 16.29
CA ALA A 729 -31.33 3.23 16.63
C ALA A 729 -30.49 2.76 15.41
N PHE A 730 -31.02 2.89 14.19
CA PHE A 730 -30.29 2.54 12.97
C PHE A 730 -29.23 3.58 12.64
N ASP A 731 -29.55 4.88 12.79
CA ASP A 731 -28.57 5.96 12.64
C ASP A 731 -27.44 5.86 13.68
N ILE A 732 -27.80 5.58 14.94
CA ILE A 732 -26.83 5.42 16.04
C ILE A 732 -25.94 4.20 15.81
N PHE A 733 -26.48 3.11 15.26
CA PHE A 733 -25.70 1.93 14.88
C PHE A 733 -24.68 2.24 13.78
N GLN A 734 -25.10 2.97 12.73
CA GLN A 734 -24.20 3.42 11.65
C GLN A 734 -23.11 4.36 12.18
N ASP A 735 -23.48 5.31 13.02
CA ASP A 735 -22.52 6.23 13.64
C ASP A 735 -21.57 5.51 14.61
N ASN A 736 -22.02 4.47 15.31
CA ASN A 736 -21.17 3.64 16.16
C ASN A 736 -20.13 2.86 15.35
N PHE A 737 -20.50 2.35 14.17
CA PHE A 737 -19.55 1.74 13.25
C PHE A 737 -18.48 2.76 12.82
N ILE A 738 -18.89 3.99 12.54
CA ILE A 738 -17.98 5.09 12.21
C ILE A 738 -17.07 5.42 13.41
N CYS A 739 -17.61 5.63 14.61
CA CYS A 739 -16.82 5.98 15.80
C CYS A 739 -15.84 4.87 16.21
N SER A 740 -16.26 3.60 16.14
CA SER A 740 -15.41 2.46 16.49
C SER A 740 -14.30 2.21 15.47
N SER A 741 -14.51 2.60 14.20
CA SER A 741 -13.46 2.54 13.16
C SER A 741 -12.31 3.53 13.38
N ILE A 742 -12.53 4.57 14.19
CA ILE A 742 -11.55 5.59 14.55
C ILE A 742 -10.70 5.11 15.72
N SER A 743 -11.35 4.59 16.77
CA SER A 743 -10.73 3.84 17.86
C SER A 743 -11.77 2.93 18.51
N ASP A 744 -11.33 1.73 18.89
CA ASP A 744 -12.07 0.78 19.72
C ASP A 744 -12.55 1.36 21.06
N LYS A 745 -11.98 2.48 21.51
CA LYS A 745 -12.39 3.20 22.72
C LYS A 745 -13.44 4.29 22.48
N CYS A 746 -13.86 4.51 21.24
CA CYS A 746 -14.86 5.50 20.88
C CYS A 746 -16.21 4.85 20.51
N PHE A 747 -17.32 5.53 20.76
CA PHE A 747 -18.68 5.12 20.41
C PHE A 747 -19.56 6.35 20.14
N SER A 748 -20.69 6.19 19.45
CA SER A 748 -21.72 7.20 19.27
C SER A 748 -22.84 6.97 20.29
N ASP A 749 -23.16 8.01 21.05
CA ASP A 749 -24.34 8.10 21.91
C ASP A 749 -25.55 8.72 21.17
N GLY A 750 -25.45 8.88 19.84
CA GLY A 750 -26.44 9.57 19.02
C GLY A 750 -26.29 11.10 19.00
N SER A 751 -25.28 11.64 19.68
CA SER A 751 -24.92 13.06 19.55
C SER A 751 -24.21 13.37 18.22
N GLU A 752 -23.84 14.64 18.04
CA GLU A 752 -23.15 15.13 16.84
C GLU A 752 -21.64 14.82 16.85
N THR A 753 -21.12 14.15 17.87
CA THR A 753 -19.69 13.82 18.03
C THR A 753 -19.50 12.43 18.63
N CYS A 754 -18.43 11.73 18.27
CA CYS A 754 -18.09 10.48 18.97
C CYS A 754 -17.68 10.74 20.43
N LYS A 755 -17.94 9.77 21.32
CA LYS A 755 -17.65 9.80 22.76
C LYS A 755 -16.72 8.67 23.17
N HIS A 756 -15.98 8.87 24.25
CA HIS A 756 -15.14 7.83 24.83
C HIS A 756 -15.94 6.82 25.66
N LYS A 757 -15.68 5.52 25.48
CA LYS A 757 -16.32 4.44 26.26
C LYS A 757 -15.94 4.55 27.74
N LEU A 758 -16.93 4.47 28.63
CA LEU A 758 -16.76 4.47 30.10
C LEU A 758 -17.38 3.22 30.72
N PRO A 759 -16.95 2.78 31.92
CA PRO A 759 -17.65 1.74 32.66
C PRO A 759 -19.11 2.13 32.89
N CYS A 760 -20.07 1.21 32.72
CA CYS A 760 -21.50 1.54 32.76
C CYS A 760 -21.93 2.30 34.03
N GLN A 761 -21.30 2.01 35.16
CA GLN A 761 -21.56 2.67 36.45
C GLN A 761 -21.24 4.17 36.47
N LYS A 762 -20.57 4.70 35.45
CA LYS A 762 -20.23 6.12 35.32
C LYS A 762 -21.30 6.93 34.56
N PHE A 763 -22.27 6.27 33.92
CA PHE A 763 -23.35 6.94 33.19
C PHE A 763 -24.52 7.30 34.11
N THR A 764 -25.21 8.41 33.79
CA THR A 764 -26.38 8.90 34.51
C THR A 764 -27.65 8.24 33.99
N GLN A 765 -28.78 8.38 34.71
CA GLN A 765 -30.06 7.80 34.29
C GLN A 765 -30.46 8.17 32.85
N GLU A 766 -30.18 9.42 32.44
CA GLU A 766 -30.61 9.95 31.13
C GLU A 766 -29.83 9.36 29.95
N ASN A 767 -28.54 9.05 30.11
CA ASN A 767 -27.68 8.56 29.03
C ASN A 767 -27.30 7.08 29.16
N CYS A 768 -27.66 6.43 30.27
CA CYS A 768 -27.31 5.04 30.54
C CYS A 768 -27.76 4.07 29.45
N ASN A 769 -29.03 4.12 29.05
CA ASN A 769 -29.62 3.16 28.10
C ASN A 769 -29.14 3.34 26.65
N GLN A 770 -28.40 4.42 26.37
CA GLN A 770 -27.86 4.75 25.05
C GLN A 770 -26.32 4.57 25.01
N SER A 771 -25.74 4.09 26.11
CA SER A 771 -24.29 4.01 26.29
C SER A 771 -23.78 2.58 26.18
N VAL A 772 -22.54 2.45 25.66
CA VAL A 772 -21.82 1.17 25.59
C VAL A 772 -20.66 1.20 26.58
N GLY A 773 -20.61 0.20 27.45
CA GLY A 773 -19.56 0.05 28.45
C GLY A 773 -18.20 -0.23 27.83
N ILE A 774 -17.12 0.01 28.58
CA ILE A 774 -15.73 -0.36 28.18
C ILE A 774 -15.54 -1.85 27.86
N ASN A 775 -16.47 -2.71 28.27
CA ASN A 775 -16.48 -4.14 28.01
C ASN A 775 -17.35 -4.52 26.79
N GLU A 776 -17.71 -3.54 25.96
CA GLU A 776 -18.54 -3.69 24.75
C GLU A 776 -19.97 -4.17 25.03
N LYS A 777 -20.38 -4.20 26.31
CA LYS A 777 -21.75 -4.52 26.71
C LYS A 777 -22.58 -3.26 26.82
N ILE A 778 -23.84 -3.37 26.40
CA ILE A 778 -24.81 -2.28 26.48
C ILE A 778 -25.08 -1.98 27.96
N CYS A 779 -25.10 -0.70 28.29
CA CYS A 779 -25.45 -0.23 29.62
C CYS A 779 -26.97 -0.10 29.74
N GLY A 780 -27.52 -0.50 30.88
CA GLY A 780 -28.94 -0.37 31.19
C GLY A 780 -29.15 0.23 32.57
N TYR A 781 -30.17 1.07 32.71
CA TYR A 781 -30.49 1.72 33.97
C TYR A 781 -31.40 0.80 34.79
N ASN A 782 -30.89 0.33 35.93
CA ASN A 782 -31.69 -0.42 36.87
C ASN A 782 -32.50 0.54 37.74
N ALA A 783 -33.79 0.69 37.45
CA ALA A 783 -34.68 1.60 38.18
C ALA A 783 -34.90 1.22 39.66
N ILE A 784 -34.69 -0.05 40.03
CA ILE A 784 -34.84 -0.54 41.42
C ILE A 784 -33.60 -0.19 42.25
N GLN A 785 -32.41 -0.38 41.67
CA GLN A 785 -31.13 -0.11 42.34
C GLN A 785 -30.63 1.32 42.13
N GLN A 786 -31.27 2.08 41.24
CA GLN A 786 -30.86 3.43 40.80
C GLN A 786 -29.43 3.52 40.25
N VAL A 787 -28.93 2.43 39.64
CA VAL A 787 -27.58 2.37 39.06
C VAL A 787 -27.61 1.99 37.59
N CYS A 788 -26.68 2.55 36.83
CA CYS A 788 -26.39 2.11 35.48
C CYS A 788 -25.41 0.93 35.50
N GLN A 789 -25.76 -0.20 34.88
CA GLN A 789 -24.94 -1.42 34.93
C GLN A 789 -24.92 -2.15 33.59
N THR A 790 -23.99 -3.09 33.43
CA THR A 790 -23.83 -3.90 32.21
C THR A 790 -24.88 -5.00 32.18
N PHE A 791 -25.63 -5.12 31.08
CA PHE A 791 -26.64 -6.18 30.89
C PHE A 791 -26.09 -7.30 30.00
N GLY A 792 -26.49 -8.56 30.28
CA GLY A 792 -25.90 -9.75 29.69
C GLY A 792 -26.87 -10.66 28.94
N ALA A 793 -28.17 -10.65 29.26
CA ALA A 793 -29.19 -11.46 28.60
C ALA A 793 -30.54 -10.72 28.48
N CYS A 794 -31.40 -11.17 27.56
CA CYS A 794 -32.72 -10.55 27.35
C CYS A 794 -33.61 -10.60 28.60
N GLY A 795 -33.55 -11.69 29.37
CA GLY A 795 -34.34 -11.89 30.60
C GLY A 795 -34.11 -10.85 31.70
N ASP A 796 -33.02 -10.10 31.62
CA ASP A 796 -32.67 -9.07 32.60
C ASP A 796 -33.48 -7.76 32.39
N LEU A 797 -34.15 -7.59 31.23
CA LEU A 797 -34.90 -6.39 30.86
C LEU A 797 -36.39 -6.56 31.16
N GLN A 798 -36.89 -5.85 32.18
CA GLN A 798 -38.31 -5.87 32.61
C GLN A 798 -39.22 -5.03 31.67
N LEU A 799 -39.05 -5.16 30.35
CA LEU A 799 -39.83 -4.44 29.33
C LEU A 799 -40.89 -5.37 28.75
N LYS A 800 -42.01 -4.79 28.32
CA LYS A 800 -43.24 -5.54 28.01
C LYS A 800 -43.62 -5.53 26.54
N THR A 801 -42.90 -4.80 25.69
CA THR A 801 -43.22 -4.70 24.27
C THR A 801 -42.04 -5.16 23.41
N HIS A 802 -42.36 -5.74 22.24
CA HIS A 802 -41.35 -6.21 21.29
C HIS A 802 -40.44 -5.05 20.85
N VAL A 803 -41.03 -3.90 20.55
CA VAL A 803 -40.30 -2.70 20.11
C VAL A 803 -39.33 -2.21 21.19
N GLU A 804 -39.76 -2.18 22.45
CA GLU A 804 -38.89 -1.81 23.56
C GLU A 804 -37.76 -2.84 23.76
N CYS A 805 -38.06 -4.15 23.74
CA CYS A 805 -37.04 -5.19 23.86
C CYS A 805 -36.03 -5.18 22.70
N GLN A 806 -36.52 -4.99 21.48
CA GLN A 806 -35.71 -4.98 20.26
C GLN A 806 -34.83 -3.72 20.17
N ALA A 807 -35.26 -2.61 20.79
CA ALA A 807 -34.44 -1.40 20.90
C ALA A 807 -33.15 -1.63 21.70
N TYR A 808 -33.12 -2.61 22.61
CA TYR A 808 -31.91 -3.00 23.34
C TYR A 808 -31.10 -4.09 22.62
N SER A 809 -31.75 -5.07 21.98
CA SER A 809 -31.07 -6.09 21.18
C SER A 809 -32.01 -6.72 20.17
N SER A 810 -31.54 -6.88 18.92
CA SER A 810 -32.27 -7.57 17.85
C SER A 810 -32.51 -9.06 18.13
N GLN A 811 -31.79 -9.63 19.12
CA GLN A 811 -31.96 -11.00 19.59
C GLN A 811 -33.00 -11.12 20.71
N CYS A 812 -33.61 -10.02 21.16
CA CYS A 812 -34.64 -10.02 22.18
C CYS A 812 -36.02 -9.77 21.59
N THR A 813 -37.02 -10.45 22.15
CA THR A 813 -38.45 -10.20 21.95
C THR A 813 -39.15 -10.11 23.30
N THR A 814 -40.47 -10.00 23.36
CA THR A 814 -41.21 -9.91 24.62
C THR A 814 -42.21 -11.05 24.78
N ASN A 815 -42.37 -11.53 26.02
CA ASN A 815 -43.47 -12.42 26.40
C ASN A 815 -44.58 -11.67 27.18
N LYS A 816 -44.66 -10.34 27.05
CA LYS A 816 -45.51 -9.39 27.81
C LYS A 816 -45.19 -9.21 29.31
N GLU A 817 -44.35 -10.06 29.89
CA GLU A 817 -43.91 -9.91 31.29
C GLU A 817 -42.50 -9.31 31.36
N THR A 818 -41.61 -9.76 30.49
CA THR A 818 -40.20 -9.36 30.40
C THR A 818 -39.71 -9.53 28.95
N CYS A 819 -38.50 -9.05 28.65
CA CYS A 819 -37.84 -9.45 27.41
C CYS A 819 -37.34 -10.90 27.52
N VAL A 820 -37.43 -11.63 26.42
CA VAL A 820 -36.98 -13.01 26.28
C VAL A 820 -36.15 -13.14 25.01
N GLU A 821 -35.33 -14.17 24.93
CA GLU A 821 -34.55 -14.43 23.71
C GLU A 821 -35.47 -14.81 22.55
N LYS A 822 -35.15 -14.30 21.37
CA LYS A 822 -35.83 -14.68 20.14
C LYS A 822 -35.39 -16.10 19.77
N VAL A 823 -36.35 -16.99 19.60
CA VAL A 823 -36.11 -18.40 19.21
C VAL A 823 -36.75 -18.72 17.86
N GLN A 824 -36.55 -19.93 17.34
CA GLN A 824 -37.23 -20.41 16.12
C GLN A 824 -38.76 -20.39 16.34
N CYS A 825 -39.54 -20.14 15.29
CA CYS A 825 -40.99 -20.02 15.37
C CYS A 825 -41.62 -21.21 16.10
N THR A 826 -41.20 -22.44 15.81
CA THR A 826 -41.73 -23.66 16.45
C THR A 826 -41.43 -23.79 17.95
N LEU A 827 -40.48 -23.01 18.48
CA LEU A 827 -40.08 -23.02 19.89
C LEU A 827 -40.78 -21.93 20.71
N ASN A 828 -41.44 -20.96 20.06
CA ASN A 828 -42.21 -19.92 20.72
C ASN A 828 -43.47 -20.53 21.36
N LYS A 829 -43.63 -20.32 22.67
CA LYS A 829 -44.75 -20.87 23.45
C LYS A 829 -45.86 -19.85 23.75
N ASP A 830 -45.60 -18.58 23.45
CA ASP A 830 -46.53 -17.47 23.64
C ASP A 830 -46.78 -16.72 22.33
N GLN A 831 -47.98 -16.17 22.23
CA GLN A 831 -48.49 -15.52 21.03
C GLN A 831 -47.68 -14.29 20.65
N ASP A 832 -47.28 -13.47 21.62
CA ASP A 832 -46.60 -12.20 21.36
C ASP A 832 -45.16 -12.41 20.89
N SER A 833 -44.43 -13.35 21.47
CA SER A 833 -43.11 -13.75 20.97
C SER A 833 -43.20 -14.34 19.56
N CYS A 834 -44.30 -15.03 19.24
CA CYS A 834 -44.55 -15.54 17.89
C CYS A 834 -44.84 -14.43 16.88
N GLU A 835 -45.74 -13.50 17.21
CA GLU A 835 -46.12 -12.39 16.32
C GLU A 835 -44.96 -11.43 16.05
N ALA A 836 -44.02 -11.32 17.00
CA ALA A 836 -42.73 -10.64 16.84
C ALA A 836 -41.73 -11.33 15.86
N GLY A 837 -42.07 -12.53 15.39
CA GLY A 837 -41.24 -13.35 14.53
C GLY A 837 -40.16 -14.15 15.28
N GLY A 838 -39.57 -15.11 14.59
CA GLY A 838 -38.55 -16.01 15.12
C GLY A 838 -37.19 -15.77 14.49
N THR A 839 -36.19 -16.54 14.92
CA THR A 839 -34.85 -16.53 14.29
C THR A 839 -34.86 -17.06 12.85
N ASP A 840 -35.91 -17.79 12.48
CA ASP A 840 -36.22 -18.34 11.15
C ASP A 840 -37.17 -17.44 10.31
N GLY A 841 -37.46 -16.23 10.79
CA GLY A 841 -38.21 -15.23 10.04
C GLY A 841 -39.61 -14.98 10.57
N ARG A 842 -40.54 -14.62 9.68
CA ARG A 842 -41.93 -14.33 10.07
C ARG A 842 -42.59 -15.62 10.59
N CYS A 843 -43.26 -15.54 11.74
CA CYS A 843 -44.04 -16.65 12.27
C CYS A 843 -45.54 -16.40 12.09
N PHE A 844 -46.31 -17.47 12.25
CA PHE A 844 -47.76 -17.50 12.23
C PHE A 844 -48.25 -18.25 13.47
N TRP A 845 -49.09 -17.59 14.26
CA TRP A 845 -49.69 -18.13 15.47
C TRP A 845 -51.09 -18.68 15.17
N GLU A 846 -51.30 -19.96 15.40
CA GLU A 846 -52.61 -20.62 15.21
C GLU A 846 -52.79 -21.77 16.21
N ASN A 847 -54.00 -21.94 16.75
CA ASN A 847 -54.34 -23.00 17.72
C ASN A 847 -53.39 -23.10 18.91
N SER A 848 -53.01 -21.96 19.50
CA SER A 848 -52.08 -21.86 20.63
C SER A 848 -50.68 -22.43 20.36
N ALA A 849 -50.28 -22.51 19.09
CA ALA A 849 -48.96 -22.93 18.67
C ALA A 849 -48.38 -21.92 17.66
N CYS A 850 -47.07 -21.70 17.77
CA CYS A 850 -46.34 -20.88 16.80
C CYS A 850 -45.71 -21.76 15.73
N SER A 851 -45.82 -21.34 14.46
CA SER A 851 -45.21 -22.03 13.33
C SER A 851 -44.57 -21.03 12.36
N PRO A 852 -43.62 -21.45 11.52
CA PRO A 852 -43.09 -20.57 10.47
C PRO A 852 -44.21 -20.14 9.53
N TRP A 853 -44.24 -18.86 9.16
CA TRP A 853 -45.23 -18.32 8.24
C TRP A 853 -45.03 -18.92 6.84
N LYS A 854 -46.11 -19.42 6.23
CA LYS A 854 -46.11 -19.99 4.88
C LYS A 854 -46.91 -19.11 3.94
N CYS A 855 -46.62 -19.18 2.63
CA CYS A 855 -47.32 -18.35 1.65
C CYS A 855 -48.85 -18.55 1.69
N GLN A 856 -49.33 -19.76 2.02
CA GLN A 856 -50.75 -20.10 2.11
C GLN A 856 -51.51 -19.30 3.19
N ASN A 857 -50.80 -18.64 4.11
CA ASN A 857 -51.38 -17.77 5.13
C ASN A 857 -51.84 -16.39 4.57
N ALA A 858 -51.41 -15.98 3.36
CA ALA A 858 -51.84 -14.72 2.74
C ALA A 858 -52.96 -14.94 1.69
N LEU A 859 -54.13 -14.34 1.90
CA LEU A 859 -55.27 -14.37 0.96
C LEU A 859 -55.16 -13.28 -0.12
N LEU A 860 -54.04 -13.24 -0.85
CA LEU A 860 -53.83 -12.30 -1.95
C LEU A 860 -53.91 -13.02 -3.29
N THR A 861 -54.41 -12.32 -4.30
CA THR A 861 -54.77 -12.93 -5.59
C THR A 861 -53.82 -12.61 -6.73
N THR A 862 -52.86 -11.68 -6.56
CA THR A 862 -51.89 -11.30 -7.60
C THR A 862 -50.46 -11.74 -7.25
N HIS A 863 -49.67 -12.09 -8.27
CA HIS A 863 -48.26 -12.46 -8.09
C HIS A 863 -47.47 -11.33 -7.42
N GLN A 864 -47.69 -10.09 -7.87
CA GLN A 864 -46.99 -8.91 -7.34
C GLN A 864 -47.30 -8.67 -5.85
N ASP A 865 -48.54 -8.89 -5.41
CA ASP A 865 -48.91 -8.70 -4.02
C ASP A 865 -48.45 -9.84 -3.12
N CYS A 866 -48.44 -11.08 -3.64
CA CYS A 866 -47.82 -12.22 -2.95
C CYS A 866 -46.31 -12.05 -2.78
N GLN A 867 -45.63 -11.53 -3.81
CA GLN A 867 -44.20 -11.21 -3.77
C GLN A 867 -43.86 -10.12 -2.74
N LYS A 868 -44.76 -9.15 -2.52
CA LYS A 868 -44.60 -8.16 -1.43
C LYS A 868 -44.66 -8.79 -0.04
N GLN A 869 -45.36 -9.92 0.13
CA GLN A 869 -45.37 -10.65 1.41
C GLN A 869 -44.11 -11.48 1.61
N SER A 870 -43.64 -12.14 0.56
CA SER A 870 -42.36 -12.85 0.54
C SER A 870 -41.92 -13.11 -0.90
N PRO A 871 -40.61 -13.00 -1.20
CA PRO A 871 -40.08 -13.26 -2.53
C PRO A 871 -40.20 -14.73 -2.97
N LYS A 872 -40.56 -15.62 -2.03
CA LYS A 872 -40.77 -17.05 -2.28
C LYS A 872 -42.23 -17.42 -2.58
N CYS A 873 -43.12 -16.42 -2.72
CA CYS A 873 -44.54 -16.65 -2.96
C CYS A 873 -44.97 -16.26 -4.38
N THR A 874 -45.94 -16.97 -4.91
CA THR A 874 -46.79 -16.54 -6.03
C THR A 874 -48.26 -16.71 -5.65
N THR A 875 -49.19 -16.62 -6.59
CA THR A 875 -50.63 -16.71 -6.35
C THR A 875 -51.23 -17.90 -7.11
N ASN A 876 -52.28 -18.53 -6.59
CA ASN A 876 -53.14 -19.44 -7.36
C ASN A 876 -54.44 -18.77 -7.86
N GLY A 877 -54.53 -17.44 -7.75
CA GLY A 877 -55.71 -16.65 -8.07
C GLY A 877 -56.68 -16.45 -6.90
N THR A 878 -56.55 -17.19 -5.80
CA THR A 878 -57.38 -17.06 -4.58
C THR A 878 -56.55 -16.70 -3.35
N ASN A 879 -55.38 -17.31 -3.20
CA ASN A 879 -54.42 -17.04 -2.12
C ASN A 879 -52.98 -17.17 -2.61
N CYS A 880 -52.06 -16.68 -1.81
CA CYS A 880 -50.64 -16.87 -2.05
C CYS A 880 -50.27 -18.33 -1.81
N ILE A 881 -49.38 -18.81 -2.64
CA ILE A 881 -48.82 -20.16 -2.60
C ILE A 881 -47.32 -20.05 -2.70
N ASP A 882 -46.60 -21.05 -2.22
CA ASP A 882 -45.15 -21.11 -2.44
C ASP A 882 -44.87 -21.18 -3.94
N LEU A 883 -43.72 -20.65 -4.36
CA LEU A 883 -43.23 -20.90 -5.70
C LEU A 883 -43.02 -22.42 -5.89
N MET A 884 -43.50 -22.94 -7.01
CA MET A 884 -43.41 -24.33 -7.49
C MET A 884 -42.89 -24.35 -8.94
N GLU A 885 -42.86 -25.52 -9.57
CA GLU A 885 -42.58 -25.67 -11.00
C GLU A 885 -43.69 -25.01 -11.85
N CYS A 886 -43.34 -24.46 -13.02
CA CYS A 886 -44.28 -23.68 -13.84
C CYS A 886 -45.55 -24.45 -14.21
N ASP A 887 -45.48 -25.77 -14.40
CA ASP A 887 -46.63 -26.61 -14.78
C ASP A 887 -47.68 -26.76 -13.67
N LYS A 888 -47.38 -26.34 -12.44
CA LYS A 888 -48.28 -26.37 -11.27
C LYS A 888 -49.12 -25.11 -11.12
N TYR A 889 -48.85 -24.07 -11.91
CA TYR A 889 -49.56 -22.80 -11.82
C TYR A 889 -50.69 -22.69 -12.83
N GLU A 890 -51.69 -21.90 -12.46
CA GLU A 890 -52.67 -21.34 -13.38
C GLU A 890 -52.46 -19.81 -13.45
N SER A 891 -53.07 -19.14 -14.43
CA SER A 891 -53.09 -17.67 -14.43
C SER A 891 -53.86 -17.19 -13.19
N PRO A 892 -53.37 -16.20 -12.40
CA PRO A 892 -52.29 -15.25 -12.71
C PRO A 892 -50.92 -15.57 -12.07
N GLY A 893 -50.76 -16.75 -11.45
CA GLY A 893 -49.50 -17.16 -10.78
C GLY A 893 -48.35 -17.51 -11.71
N CYS A 894 -48.66 -17.72 -12.99
CA CYS A 894 -47.76 -18.14 -14.04
C CYS A 894 -46.78 -17.04 -14.48
N VAL A 895 -45.83 -16.72 -13.60
CA VAL A 895 -44.83 -15.66 -13.84
C VAL A 895 -43.43 -16.20 -13.65
N ILE A 896 -43.15 -16.82 -12.50
CA ILE A 896 -41.84 -17.40 -12.16
C ILE A 896 -41.99 -18.68 -11.32
N ALA A 897 -41.02 -19.59 -11.45
CA ALA A 897 -40.87 -20.78 -10.64
C ALA A 897 -39.99 -20.53 -9.40
N PHE A 898 -39.84 -21.53 -8.53
CA PHE A 898 -39.09 -21.44 -7.25
C PHE A 898 -37.59 -21.15 -7.40
N ASP A 899 -37.04 -21.43 -8.57
CA ASP A 899 -35.66 -21.19 -8.99
C ASP A 899 -35.49 -19.87 -9.77
N ASN A 900 -36.53 -19.02 -9.78
CA ASN A 900 -36.67 -17.81 -10.60
C ASN A 900 -36.76 -18.07 -12.12
N THR A 901 -37.01 -19.30 -12.56
CA THR A 901 -37.23 -19.59 -13.98
C THR A 901 -38.54 -18.94 -14.46
N ALA A 902 -38.49 -18.23 -15.60
CA ALA A 902 -39.65 -17.56 -16.15
C ALA A 902 -40.71 -18.56 -16.64
N CYS A 903 -41.97 -18.31 -16.27
CA CYS A 903 -43.12 -19.08 -16.73
C CYS A 903 -43.89 -18.31 -17.81
N PHE A 904 -44.59 -19.06 -18.65
CA PHE A 904 -45.45 -18.52 -19.69
C PHE A 904 -46.82 -19.19 -19.64
N TYR A 905 -47.86 -18.38 -19.59
CA TYR A 905 -49.22 -18.87 -19.62
C TYR A 905 -49.64 -19.11 -21.07
N ASP A 906 -49.74 -20.38 -21.43
CA ASP A 906 -50.17 -20.78 -22.76
C ASP A 906 -51.70 -20.71 -22.83
N ALA A 907 -52.20 -19.62 -23.43
CA ALA A 907 -53.64 -19.38 -23.55
C ALA A 907 -54.36 -20.44 -24.41
N GLN A 908 -53.66 -21.14 -25.30
CA GLN A 908 -54.26 -22.19 -26.14
C GLN A 908 -54.42 -23.50 -25.37
N LEU A 909 -53.46 -23.83 -24.51
CA LEU A 909 -53.50 -25.02 -23.65
C LEU A 909 -54.20 -24.77 -22.31
N SER A 910 -54.55 -23.50 -22.00
CA SER A 910 -55.06 -23.05 -20.71
C SER A 910 -54.22 -23.54 -19.53
N LYS A 911 -52.90 -23.55 -19.71
CA LYS A 911 -51.94 -24.08 -18.73
C LYS A 911 -50.70 -23.22 -18.67
N CYS A 912 -50.13 -23.11 -17.47
CA CYS A 912 -48.81 -22.56 -17.31
C CYS A 912 -47.75 -23.58 -17.71
N ARG A 913 -46.72 -23.12 -18.42
CA ARG A 913 -45.55 -23.93 -18.74
C ARG A 913 -44.30 -23.08 -18.61
N LEU A 914 -43.15 -23.73 -18.67
CA LEU A 914 -41.88 -23.03 -18.81
C LEU A 914 -41.95 -22.10 -20.02
N LYS A 915 -41.46 -20.88 -19.85
CA LYS A 915 -41.34 -19.93 -20.95
C LYS A 915 -40.22 -20.41 -21.87
N VAL A 916 -40.56 -20.73 -23.11
CA VAL A 916 -39.59 -21.18 -24.12
C VAL A 916 -39.28 -20.05 -25.09
N CYS A 917 -38.22 -20.22 -25.88
CA CYS A 917 -37.74 -19.19 -26.80
C CYS A 917 -38.83 -18.64 -27.74
N SER A 918 -39.71 -19.51 -28.27
CA SER A 918 -40.79 -19.08 -29.16
C SER A 918 -41.84 -18.18 -28.52
N ASP A 919 -41.89 -18.10 -27.18
CA ASP A 919 -42.81 -17.21 -26.47
C ASP A 919 -42.30 -15.76 -26.42
N TYR A 920 -41.07 -15.50 -26.85
CA TYR A 920 -40.48 -14.17 -26.95
C TYR A 920 -40.66 -13.61 -28.36
N THR A 921 -41.74 -12.85 -28.56
CA THR A 921 -42.11 -12.22 -29.83
C THR A 921 -41.87 -10.71 -29.80
N GLY A 922 -41.67 -10.07 -30.97
CA GLY A 922 -41.51 -8.62 -31.07
C GLY A 922 -40.10 -8.12 -30.71
N ILE A 923 -39.11 -8.98 -30.90
CA ILE A 923 -37.70 -8.74 -30.58
C ILE A 923 -37.02 -8.11 -31.80
N THR A 924 -36.44 -6.92 -31.61
CA THR A 924 -35.75 -6.16 -32.67
C THR A 924 -34.24 -6.29 -32.63
N GLU A 925 -33.68 -6.81 -31.54
CA GLU A 925 -32.24 -6.90 -31.32
C GLU A 925 -31.82 -8.33 -30.95
N GLN A 926 -30.81 -8.84 -31.65
CA GLN A 926 -30.26 -10.19 -31.47
C GLN A 926 -29.83 -10.47 -30.02
N GLN A 927 -29.27 -9.46 -29.35
CA GLN A 927 -28.78 -9.56 -27.98
C GLN A 927 -29.88 -9.96 -26.98
N MET A 928 -31.14 -9.58 -27.24
CA MET A 928 -32.26 -9.90 -26.36
C MET A 928 -32.56 -11.40 -26.35
N CYS A 929 -32.49 -12.09 -27.50
CA CYS A 929 -32.62 -13.55 -27.56
C CYS A 929 -31.41 -14.26 -26.99
N GLN A 930 -30.20 -13.74 -27.24
CA GLN A 930 -28.96 -14.32 -26.73
C GLN A 930 -28.86 -14.24 -25.19
N ASN A 931 -29.29 -13.15 -24.57
CA ASN A 931 -29.31 -12.98 -23.11
C ASN A 931 -30.27 -13.94 -22.40
N ILE A 932 -31.25 -14.49 -23.13
CA ILE A 932 -32.26 -15.43 -22.62
C ILE A 932 -31.91 -16.89 -22.99
N GLY A 933 -30.81 -17.10 -23.72
CA GLY A 933 -30.36 -18.43 -24.15
C GLY A 933 -31.15 -18.99 -25.34
N CYS A 934 -31.51 -18.12 -26.29
CA CYS A 934 -32.29 -18.47 -27.47
C CYS A 934 -31.64 -18.00 -28.77
N ALA A 935 -31.95 -18.66 -29.88
CA ALA A 935 -31.57 -18.21 -31.22
C ALA A 935 -32.43 -17.03 -31.65
N TYR A 936 -31.84 -16.10 -32.40
CA TYR A 936 -32.56 -14.97 -32.97
C TYR A 936 -33.03 -15.29 -34.39
N ASP A 937 -34.33 -15.13 -34.63
CA ASP A 937 -34.93 -15.15 -35.96
C ASP A 937 -35.25 -13.72 -36.41
N SER A 938 -34.31 -13.12 -37.13
CA SER A 938 -34.46 -11.77 -37.67
C SER A 938 -35.56 -11.65 -38.73
N ALA A 939 -35.96 -12.75 -39.39
CA ALA A 939 -37.00 -12.72 -40.40
C ALA A 939 -38.40 -12.54 -39.79
N ASN A 940 -38.59 -13.05 -38.56
CA ASN A 940 -39.87 -12.99 -37.84
C ASN A 940 -39.82 -12.09 -36.59
N GLN A 941 -38.69 -11.42 -36.31
CA GLN A 941 -38.49 -10.58 -35.12
C GLN A 941 -38.87 -11.33 -33.83
N ALA A 942 -38.41 -12.57 -33.70
CA ALA A 942 -38.75 -13.46 -32.61
C ALA A 942 -37.54 -14.26 -32.16
N CYS A 943 -37.58 -14.75 -30.92
CA CYS A 943 -36.63 -15.77 -30.51
C CYS A 943 -37.16 -17.15 -30.90
N ILE A 944 -36.27 -18.01 -31.38
CA ILE A 944 -36.56 -19.41 -31.64
C ILE A 944 -35.64 -20.24 -30.75
N SER A 945 -36.09 -21.45 -30.43
CA SER A 945 -35.21 -22.38 -29.72
C SER A 945 -34.00 -22.66 -30.60
N PHE A 946 -32.84 -22.80 -29.98
CA PHE A 946 -31.71 -23.39 -30.69
C PHE A 946 -32.14 -24.75 -31.24
N ASP A 947 -31.85 -25.01 -32.50
CA ASP A 947 -32.24 -26.25 -33.19
C ASP A 947 -31.02 -26.87 -33.88
N SER A 948 -31.11 -28.10 -34.37
CA SER A 948 -30.07 -28.66 -35.23
C SER A 948 -29.85 -27.73 -36.42
N CYS A 949 -28.59 -27.44 -36.75
CA CYS A 949 -28.23 -26.43 -37.77
C CYS A 949 -29.01 -26.61 -39.08
N ASN A 950 -29.23 -27.86 -39.51
CA ASN A 950 -29.99 -28.23 -40.70
C ASN A 950 -31.43 -27.66 -40.75
N ASN A 951 -32.00 -27.22 -39.63
CA ASN A 951 -33.33 -26.66 -39.57
C ASN A 951 -33.36 -25.13 -39.75
N TYR A 952 -32.21 -24.45 -39.67
CA TYR A 952 -32.14 -23.02 -39.98
C TYR A 952 -32.26 -22.78 -41.48
N LYS A 953 -33.19 -21.92 -41.87
CA LYS A 953 -33.66 -21.81 -43.26
C LYS A 953 -33.01 -20.65 -44.04
N SER A 954 -32.23 -19.81 -43.38
CA SER A 954 -31.51 -18.71 -44.02
C SER A 954 -30.04 -18.65 -43.61
N GLN A 955 -29.20 -18.10 -44.49
CA GLN A 955 -27.77 -17.90 -44.24
C GLN A 955 -27.52 -17.09 -42.96
N PHE A 956 -28.35 -16.07 -42.71
CA PHE A 956 -28.24 -15.26 -41.51
C PHE A 956 -28.63 -16.05 -40.27
N GLN A 957 -29.79 -16.72 -40.26
CA GLN A 957 -30.20 -17.57 -39.13
C GLN A 957 -29.15 -18.66 -38.83
N CYS A 958 -28.54 -19.21 -39.86
CA CYS A 958 -27.54 -20.25 -39.73
C CYS A 958 -26.20 -19.75 -39.18
N ASN A 959 -25.64 -18.67 -39.75
CA ASN A 959 -24.30 -18.24 -39.39
C ASN A 959 -24.26 -17.48 -38.06
N ASP A 960 -25.38 -16.90 -37.62
CA ASP A 960 -25.45 -16.08 -36.42
C ASP A 960 -25.98 -16.80 -35.18
N ASN A 961 -26.36 -18.07 -35.32
CA ASN A 961 -26.84 -18.90 -34.23
C ASN A 961 -26.00 -20.18 -34.09
N VAL A 962 -26.16 -20.86 -32.94
CA VAL A 962 -25.58 -22.17 -32.66
C VAL A 962 -26.68 -23.23 -32.64
N SER A 963 -26.29 -24.50 -32.68
CA SER A 963 -27.22 -25.61 -32.57
C SER A 963 -27.76 -25.72 -31.14
N LYS A 964 -28.81 -26.52 -30.96
CA LYS A 964 -29.32 -26.89 -29.63
C LYS A 964 -28.26 -27.49 -28.69
N ASP A 965 -27.23 -28.10 -29.27
CA ASP A 965 -26.10 -28.71 -28.56
C ASP A 965 -24.91 -27.72 -28.45
N ASN A 966 -25.19 -26.42 -28.63
CA ASN A 966 -24.23 -25.32 -28.60
C ASN A 966 -23.10 -25.44 -29.64
N SER A 967 -23.34 -26.20 -30.72
CA SER A 967 -22.36 -26.37 -31.81
C SER A 967 -22.55 -25.27 -32.84
N THR A 968 -21.47 -24.64 -33.29
CA THR A 968 -21.56 -23.59 -34.32
C THR A 968 -22.20 -24.13 -35.59
N CYS A 969 -23.14 -23.36 -36.15
CA CYS A 969 -23.76 -23.67 -37.42
C CYS A 969 -23.09 -22.88 -38.54
N ILE A 970 -23.08 -23.43 -39.76
CA ILE A 970 -22.48 -22.77 -40.91
C ILE A 970 -23.26 -23.02 -42.18
N TRP A 971 -23.49 -21.94 -42.92
CA TRP A 971 -24.20 -21.97 -44.18
C TRP A 971 -23.23 -22.28 -45.32
N GLN A 972 -23.51 -23.35 -46.04
CA GLN A 972 -22.78 -23.75 -47.24
C GLN A 972 -23.79 -24.21 -48.30
N GLU A 973 -23.71 -23.65 -49.52
CA GLU A 973 -24.59 -24.05 -50.61
C GLU A 973 -24.26 -25.47 -51.08
N GLN A 974 -25.18 -26.41 -50.87
CA GLN A 974 -24.99 -27.82 -51.24
C GLN A 974 -25.81 -28.16 -52.49
N ILE A 975 -25.20 -28.87 -53.46
CA ILE A 975 -25.92 -29.40 -54.62
C ILE A 975 -26.65 -30.69 -54.18
N ASN A 976 -27.99 -30.67 -54.21
CA ASN A 976 -28.90 -31.77 -53.83
C ASN A 976 -29.06 -32.07 -52.32
N SER A 977 -29.21 -31.05 -51.47
CA SER A 977 -29.61 -31.19 -50.05
C SER A 977 -30.89 -30.39 -49.74
N THR A 978 -31.65 -30.79 -48.72
CA THR A 978 -32.86 -30.09 -48.24
C THR A 978 -32.56 -28.90 -47.33
N SER A 979 -31.31 -28.72 -46.89
CA SER A 979 -30.87 -27.54 -46.13
C SER A 979 -29.44 -27.17 -46.48
N ASN A 980 -29.18 -25.86 -46.55
CA ASN A 980 -27.87 -25.26 -46.78
C ASN A 980 -27.19 -24.86 -45.47
N CYS A 981 -27.86 -24.98 -44.33
CA CYS A 981 -27.23 -24.80 -43.02
C CYS A 981 -26.77 -26.14 -42.50
N LEU A 982 -25.50 -26.26 -42.17
CA LEU A 982 -24.92 -27.50 -41.66
C LEU A 982 -24.30 -27.25 -40.30
N GLN A 983 -24.23 -28.30 -39.49
CA GLN A 983 -23.41 -28.22 -38.29
C GLN A 983 -21.95 -28.16 -38.71
N MET A 984 -21.19 -27.32 -38.01
CA MET A 984 -19.76 -27.26 -38.19
C MET A 984 -19.16 -28.44 -37.42
N ASP A 985 -18.36 -29.26 -38.09
CA ASP A 985 -17.77 -30.49 -37.54
C ASP A 985 -16.24 -30.37 -37.46
N SER A 986 -15.70 -29.43 -38.21
CA SER A 986 -14.29 -29.13 -38.30
C SER A 986 -14.10 -27.64 -38.62
N CYS A 987 -12.98 -27.10 -38.15
CA CYS A 987 -12.68 -25.69 -38.32
C CYS A 987 -12.61 -25.28 -39.80
N SER A 988 -12.12 -26.17 -40.68
CA SER A 988 -11.94 -25.88 -42.11
C SER A 988 -13.24 -25.55 -42.84
N GLN A 989 -14.39 -25.90 -42.29
CA GLN A 989 -15.69 -25.54 -42.85
C GLN A 989 -16.00 -24.04 -42.75
N ALA A 990 -15.34 -23.30 -41.85
CA ALA A 990 -15.48 -21.85 -41.66
C ALA A 990 -14.30 -21.04 -42.21
N ASN A 991 -13.57 -21.57 -43.19
CA ASN A 991 -12.41 -20.91 -43.81
C ASN A 991 -12.69 -19.47 -44.27
N SER A 992 -13.94 -19.15 -44.62
CA SER A 992 -14.32 -17.83 -45.15
C SER A 992 -15.22 -17.01 -44.20
N ILE A 993 -15.49 -17.50 -42.98
CA ILE A 993 -16.42 -16.87 -42.04
C ILE A 993 -15.79 -16.78 -40.64
N GLU A 994 -15.08 -15.68 -40.39
CA GLU A 994 -14.29 -15.43 -39.17
C GLU A 994 -15.10 -15.61 -37.87
N LYS A 995 -16.34 -15.11 -37.84
CA LYS A 995 -17.24 -15.22 -36.68
C LYS A 995 -17.50 -16.68 -36.31
N ASN A 996 -17.80 -17.51 -37.30
CA ASN A 996 -18.12 -18.93 -37.11
C ASN A 996 -16.88 -19.73 -36.76
N CYS A 997 -15.73 -19.39 -37.36
CA CYS A 997 -14.44 -19.96 -36.99
C CYS A 997 -14.11 -19.72 -35.51
N LYS A 998 -14.22 -18.47 -35.05
CA LYS A 998 -13.95 -18.12 -33.65
C LYS A 998 -14.99 -18.72 -32.69
N ASN A 999 -16.27 -18.71 -33.06
CA ASN A 999 -17.35 -19.26 -32.25
C ASN A 999 -17.24 -20.79 -32.07
N PHE A 1000 -16.72 -21.52 -33.05
CA PHE A 1000 -16.45 -22.96 -32.94
C PHE A 1000 -15.18 -23.29 -32.14
N GLY A 1001 -14.48 -22.27 -31.59
CA GLY A 1001 -13.25 -22.45 -30.82
C GLY A 1001 -12.01 -22.71 -31.68
N CYS A 1002 -12.00 -22.20 -32.91
CA CYS A 1002 -10.93 -22.38 -33.88
C CYS A 1002 -10.15 -21.08 -34.13
N ALA A 1003 -8.95 -21.21 -34.69
CA ALA A 1003 -8.12 -20.07 -35.09
C ALA A 1003 -8.37 -19.69 -36.56
N PHE A 1004 -8.87 -18.47 -36.80
CA PHE A 1004 -9.09 -17.92 -38.13
C PHE A 1004 -7.84 -17.22 -38.66
N VAL A 1005 -7.48 -17.50 -39.91
CA VAL A 1005 -6.38 -16.88 -40.64
C VAL A 1005 -6.99 -16.12 -41.82
N PRO A 1006 -6.91 -14.79 -41.85
CA PRO A 1006 -7.50 -13.98 -42.92
C PRO A 1006 -6.74 -14.15 -44.25
N GLU A 1007 -7.43 -13.88 -45.36
CA GLU A 1007 -6.91 -13.94 -46.73
C GLU A 1007 -5.77 -12.93 -46.94
N ALA A 1008 -4.69 -13.35 -47.57
CA ALA A 1008 -3.49 -12.54 -47.76
C ALA A 1008 -2.89 -12.74 -49.15
N ILE A 1009 -2.43 -11.67 -49.80
CA ILE A 1009 -1.69 -11.78 -51.07
C ILE A 1009 -0.21 -11.89 -50.75
N ILE A 1010 0.36 -13.07 -51.03
CA ILE A 1010 1.78 -13.32 -50.83
C ILE A 1010 2.41 -13.49 -52.21
N ASN A 1011 3.35 -12.61 -52.54
CA ASN A 1011 4.09 -12.62 -53.81
C ASN A 1011 3.19 -12.59 -55.05
N GLY A 1012 2.15 -11.74 -55.04
CA GLY A 1012 1.25 -11.56 -56.18
C GLY A 1012 0.24 -12.69 -56.40
N THR A 1013 0.18 -13.67 -55.50
CA THR A 1013 -0.83 -14.74 -55.53
C THR A 1013 -1.73 -14.63 -54.30
N VAL A 1014 -3.04 -14.66 -54.50
CA VAL A 1014 -4.02 -14.55 -53.41
C VAL A 1014 -4.07 -15.88 -52.64
N GLN A 1015 -3.79 -15.85 -51.33
CA GLN A 1015 -3.98 -16.97 -50.42
C GLN A 1015 -5.25 -16.75 -49.61
N ASN A 1016 -6.28 -17.54 -49.91
CA ASN A 1016 -7.61 -17.41 -49.32
C ASN A 1016 -7.60 -17.65 -47.80
N SER A 1017 -8.59 -17.09 -47.12
CA SER A 1017 -8.79 -17.26 -45.67
C SER A 1017 -8.95 -18.74 -45.26
N GLN A 1018 -8.47 -19.09 -44.07
CA GLN A 1018 -8.41 -20.46 -43.52
C GLN A 1018 -8.83 -20.49 -42.03
N CYS A 1019 -9.41 -21.58 -41.55
CA CYS A 1019 -9.85 -21.76 -40.17
C CYS A 1019 -9.42 -23.13 -39.62
N ASN A 1020 -8.65 -23.15 -38.52
CA ASN A 1020 -7.91 -24.33 -38.05
C ASN A 1020 -8.25 -24.71 -36.58
N GLN A 1021 -8.24 -26.02 -36.25
CA GLN A 1021 -8.46 -26.59 -34.89
C GLN A 1021 -7.46 -26.06 -33.85
N MET A 1022 -7.85 -25.90 -32.58
CA MET A 1022 -6.97 -25.42 -31.49
C MET A 1022 -6.40 -26.60 -30.67
N ASP A 1023 -5.08 -26.67 -30.58
CA ASP A 1023 -4.28 -27.66 -29.83
C ASP A 1023 -3.24 -26.92 -28.96
N CYS A 1024 -2.75 -27.50 -27.85
CA CYS A 1024 -1.72 -26.86 -27.01
C CYS A 1024 -0.49 -26.45 -27.86
N SER A 1025 -0.13 -27.20 -28.91
CA SER A 1025 0.96 -26.82 -29.83
C SER A 1025 0.67 -25.64 -30.76
N LEU A 1026 -0.59 -25.23 -30.89
CA LEU A 1026 -1.04 -24.04 -31.63
C LEU A 1026 -1.23 -22.82 -30.71
N LEU A 1027 -1.28 -23.04 -29.38
CA LEU A 1027 -0.92 -22.02 -28.41
C LEU A 1027 0.58 -21.77 -28.56
N ASN A 1028 0.94 -21.01 -29.58
CA ASN A 1028 2.30 -20.57 -29.79
C ASN A 1028 2.41 -19.14 -29.25
N PRO A 1029 2.76 -18.96 -27.96
CA PRO A 1029 3.19 -17.68 -27.50
C PRO A 1029 4.47 -17.34 -28.26
N ASN A 1030 4.56 -16.11 -28.76
CA ASN A 1030 5.87 -15.56 -29.02
C ASN A 1030 6.62 -15.51 -27.67
N SER A 1031 7.52 -16.48 -27.47
CA SER A 1031 8.53 -16.67 -26.41
C SER A 1031 8.21 -17.59 -25.21
N ASN A 1032 9.21 -18.43 -24.93
CA ASN A 1032 9.33 -19.52 -23.95
C ASN A 1032 9.10 -19.09 -22.48
N SER A 1033 7.86 -19.10 -21.99
CA SER A 1033 7.61 -19.11 -20.56
C SER A 1033 6.40 -19.98 -20.19
N ASP A 1034 6.47 -20.63 -19.03
CA ASP A 1034 5.38 -21.45 -18.45
C ASP A 1034 4.08 -20.66 -18.22
N ILE A 1035 4.11 -19.32 -18.33
CA ILE A 1035 2.97 -18.42 -18.19
C ILE A 1035 2.07 -18.42 -19.44
N GLY A 1036 2.59 -18.86 -20.60
CA GLY A 1036 1.89 -18.85 -21.89
C GLY A 1036 1.04 -20.09 -22.19
N CYS A 1037 1.26 -21.20 -21.50
CA CYS A 1037 0.49 -22.43 -21.70
C CYS A 1037 -0.78 -22.40 -20.84
N LYS A 1038 -1.74 -21.57 -21.25
CA LYS A 1038 -3.04 -21.53 -20.57
C LYS A 1038 -3.78 -22.87 -20.77
N PRO A 1039 -4.54 -23.37 -19.78
CA PRO A 1039 -5.36 -24.56 -19.97
C PRO A 1039 -6.34 -24.36 -21.12
N LEU A 1040 -6.42 -25.32 -22.03
CA LEU A 1040 -7.42 -25.35 -23.08
C LEU A 1040 -8.72 -25.91 -22.50
N ILE A 1041 -9.83 -25.22 -22.74
CA ILE A 1041 -11.15 -25.66 -22.30
C ILE A 1041 -11.92 -26.12 -23.54
N ASN A 1042 -12.20 -27.41 -23.63
CA ASN A 1042 -13.13 -27.92 -24.62
C ASN A 1042 -14.56 -27.77 -24.08
N THR A 1043 -15.28 -26.79 -24.60
CA THR A 1043 -16.64 -26.45 -24.16
C THR A 1043 -17.68 -27.49 -24.56
N ILE A 1044 -17.40 -28.33 -25.57
CA ILE A 1044 -18.31 -29.38 -26.08
C ILE A 1044 -18.17 -30.67 -25.26
N SER A 1045 -16.94 -31.09 -24.90
CA SER A 1045 -16.70 -32.30 -24.09
C SER A 1045 -16.61 -32.05 -22.58
N LYS A 1046 -16.70 -30.78 -22.14
CA LYS A 1046 -16.53 -30.34 -20.74
C LYS A 1046 -15.21 -30.83 -20.09
N GLN A 1047 -14.15 -30.96 -20.88
CA GLN A 1047 -12.83 -31.34 -20.39
C GLN A 1047 -11.86 -30.15 -20.43
N ILE A 1048 -11.12 -29.98 -19.33
CA ILE A 1048 -10.02 -29.02 -19.23
C ILE A 1048 -8.72 -29.77 -19.47
N THR A 1049 -8.03 -29.38 -20.53
CA THR A 1049 -6.68 -29.83 -20.83
C THR A 1049 -5.71 -28.82 -20.23
N LEU A 1050 -5.05 -29.22 -19.13
CA LEU A 1050 -3.96 -28.45 -18.55
C LEU A 1050 -2.77 -28.49 -19.53
N CYS A 1051 -2.33 -27.34 -20.02
CA CYS A 1051 -1.14 -27.25 -20.88
C CYS A 1051 0.04 -26.73 -20.04
N ALA A 1052 1.23 -27.30 -20.19
CA ALA A 1052 2.48 -26.75 -19.68
C ALA A 1052 3.54 -26.75 -20.78
N TRP A 1053 4.56 -25.91 -20.65
CA TRP A 1053 5.57 -25.81 -21.68
C TRP A 1053 6.46 -27.04 -21.69
N SER A 1054 6.56 -27.75 -22.82
CA SER A 1054 7.53 -28.84 -22.98
C SER A 1054 8.77 -28.37 -23.69
N THR A 1055 9.85 -28.32 -22.92
CA THR A 1055 11.20 -27.96 -23.37
C THR A 1055 11.82 -28.98 -24.32
N LYS A 1056 11.28 -30.20 -24.43
CA LYS A 1056 11.72 -31.22 -25.40
C LYS A 1056 11.19 -30.98 -26.82
N THR A 1057 9.99 -30.42 -26.92
CA THR A 1057 9.30 -30.18 -28.20
C THR A 1057 9.27 -28.69 -28.57
N ASN A 1058 9.68 -27.80 -27.65
CA ASN A 1058 9.61 -26.34 -27.78
C ASN A 1058 8.20 -25.86 -28.16
N LYS A 1059 7.18 -26.46 -27.55
CA LYS A 1059 5.76 -26.11 -27.68
C LYS A 1059 5.04 -26.43 -26.36
N CYS A 1060 3.89 -25.80 -26.12
CA CYS A 1060 3.00 -26.22 -25.02
C CYS A 1060 2.48 -27.64 -25.28
N VAL A 1061 2.50 -28.49 -24.25
CA VAL A 1061 1.96 -29.86 -24.26
C VAL A 1061 1.10 -30.07 -23.02
N GLU A 1062 0.30 -31.14 -22.95
CA GLU A 1062 -0.57 -31.39 -21.79
C GLU A 1062 0.24 -31.75 -20.51
N SER A 1063 -0.21 -31.31 -19.32
CA SER A 1063 0.47 -31.45 -18.01
C SER A 1063 -0.50 -31.78 -16.85
N THR A 1064 0.00 -32.28 -15.72
CA THR A 1064 -0.81 -32.77 -14.59
C THR A 1064 -0.40 -32.24 -13.20
N ASP A 1065 0.58 -31.34 -13.09
CA ASP A 1065 1.17 -30.89 -11.81
C ASP A 1065 0.82 -29.42 -11.45
N LEU A 1066 0.35 -29.18 -10.21
CA LEU A 1066 -0.17 -27.91 -9.68
C LEU A 1066 0.82 -27.14 -8.78
N SER A 1067 2.00 -27.69 -8.53
CA SER A 1067 3.05 -27.12 -7.64
C SER A 1067 3.72 -25.84 -8.15
N SER A 1068 3.43 -25.44 -9.39
CA SER A 1068 3.94 -24.23 -10.05
C SER A 1068 3.15 -22.96 -9.73
N TYR A 1069 2.00 -23.07 -9.06
CA TYR A 1069 1.13 -21.93 -8.74
C TYR A 1069 1.33 -21.44 -7.29
N ASN A 1070 1.33 -20.12 -7.07
CA ASN A 1070 1.58 -19.47 -5.76
C ASN A 1070 0.34 -18.71 -5.24
N GLN A 1071 0.41 -18.11 -4.05
CA GLN A 1071 -0.73 -17.42 -3.43
C GLN A 1071 -1.43 -16.40 -4.33
N ASN A 1072 -0.69 -15.66 -5.16
CA ASN A 1072 -1.24 -14.60 -5.99
C ASN A 1072 -1.67 -15.10 -7.38
N THR A 1073 -1.16 -16.26 -7.82
CA THR A 1073 -1.38 -16.80 -9.18
C THR A 1073 -2.28 -18.04 -9.20
N CYS A 1074 -2.40 -18.75 -8.09
CA CYS A 1074 -3.23 -19.95 -7.93
C CYS A 1074 -4.68 -19.67 -8.29
N PHE A 1075 -5.28 -18.64 -7.71
CA PHE A 1075 -6.69 -18.35 -7.92
C PHE A 1075 -6.98 -17.76 -9.32
N THR A 1076 -6.12 -16.88 -9.81
CA THR A 1076 -6.32 -16.13 -11.07
C THR A 1076 -5.92 -16.91 -12.32
N LEU A 1077 -4.82 -17.67 -12.29
CA LEU A 1077 -4.34 -18.43 -13.46
C LEU A 1077 -5.07 -19.76 -13.66
N THR A 1078 -5.71 -20.30 -12.61
CA THR A 1078 -6.60 -21.47 -12.71
C THR A 1078 -8.05 -21.08 -13.04
N GLN A 1079 -8.28 -19.81 -13.38
CA GLN A 1079 -9.60 -19.24 -13.67
C GLN A 1079 -10.62 -19.46 -12.54
N TYR A 1080 -10.18 -19.31 -11.29
CA TYR A 1080 -11.02 -19.33 -10.07
C TYR A 1080 -11.57 -20.70 -9.67
N ASN A 1081 -11.12 -21.79 -10.31
CA ASN A 1081 -11.54 -23.17 -10.00
C ASN A 1081 -10.68 -23.85 -8.92
N TYR A 1082 -9.60 -23.18 -8.48
CA TYR A 1082 -8.73 -23.55 -7.37
C TYR A 1082 -8.41 -22.31 -6.54
N TYR A 1083 -8.20 -22.45 -5.23
CA TYR A 1083 -7.88 -21.34 -4.32
C TYR A 1083 -6.62 -21.61 -3.49
N TRP A 1084 -6.00 -20.54 -2.98
CA TRP A 1084 -4.81 -20.69 -2.17
C TRP A 1084 -5.17 -21.07 -0.73
N ASN A 1085 -4.65 -22.20 -0.26
CA ASN A 1085 -4.73 -22.55 1.15
C ASN A 1085 -3.44 -22.12 1.88
N PRO A 1086 -3.49 -21.05 2.69
CA PRO A 1086 -2.30 -20.54 3.40
C PRO A 1086 -1.79 -21.49 4.49
N SER A 1087 -2.59 -22.46 4.93
CA SER A 1087 -2.18 -23.44 5.95
C SER A 1087 -1.31 -24.56 5.37
N THR A 1088 -1.48 -24.86 4.06
CA THR A 1088 -0.73 -25.92 3.37
C THR A 1088 0.21 -25.37 2.29
N SER A 1089 0.17 -24.06 2.03
CA SER A 1089 0.94 -23.39 0.96
C SER A 1089 0.77 -24.06 -0.41
N GLN A 1090 -0.45 -24.49 -0.73
CA GLN A 1090 -0.77 -25.21 -1.97
C GLN A 1090 -2.10 -24.73 -2.56
N CYS A 1091 -2.21 -24.94 -3.88
CA CYS A 1091 -3.40 -24.61 -4.67
C CYS A 1091 -4.41 -25.77 -4.58
N VAL A 1092 -5.55 -25.54 -3.94
CA VAL A 1092 -6.52 -26.59 -3.60
C VAL A 1092 -7.78 -26.43 -4.46
N SER A 1093 -8.30 -27.54 -4.97
CA SER A 1093 -9.51 -27.53 -5.80
C SER A 1093 -10.73 -27.09 -4.99
N CYS A 1094 -11.66 -26.38 -5.64
CA CYS A 1094 -12.89 -25.91 -5.00
C CYS A 1094 -13.90 -27.05 -4.68
N THR A 1095 -13.60 -28.33 -4.94
CA THR A 1095 -14.43 -29.49 -4.58
C THR A 1095 -14.10 -30.05 -3.19
N LYS A 1096 -15.11 -30.15 -2.32
CA LYS A 1096 -15.03 -30.83 -1.01
C LYS A 1096 -14.76 -32.34 -1.18
N ILE A 1097 -13.76 -32.87 -0.46
CA ILE A 1097 -13.82 -34.24 0.07
C ILE A 1097 -14.36 -34.14 1.50
N GLU A 1098 -15.31 -35.01 1.81
CA GLU A 1098 -16.05 -35.06 3.07
C GLU A 1098 -15.15 -35.31 4.30
N LYS A 1099 -15.64 -34.86 5.45
CA LYS A 1099 -15.03 -34.93 6.79
C LYS A 1099 -14.50 -36.33 7.15
N PRO A 1100 -13.37 -36.45 7.88
CA PRO A 1100 -13.28 -37.48 8.90
C PRO A 1100 -14.20 -37.06 10.05
N GLN A 1101 -15.30 -37.81 10.22
CA GLN A 1101 -15.98 -37.83 11.50
C GLN A 1101 -14.98 -38.29 12.57
N ASN A 1102 -14.95 -37.61 13.71
CA ASN A 1102 -14.84 -38.37 14.95
C ASN A 1102 -15.74 -37.74 16.01
N SER A 1103 -16.86 -38.43 16.20
CA SER A 1103 -17.60 -38.47 17.44
C SER A 1103 -16.70 -38.95 18.57
N THR A 1104 -16.87 -38.32 19.73
CA THR A 1104 -16.48 -38.91 21.00
C THR A 1104 -17.45 -40.05 21.34
N LYS A 1105 -16.96 -41.28 21.49
CA LYS A 1105 -16.94 -42.05 22.75
C LYS A 1105 -16.69 -43.54 22.54
N ALA A 1106 -15.65 -44.01 23.24
CA ALA A 1106 -15.57 -45.22 24.07
C ALA A 1106 -15.54 -46.63 23.43
N ASN A 1107 -14.45 -47.30 23.81
CA ASN A 1107 -14.29 -48.71 24.20
C ASN A 1107 -13.61 -49.70 23.23
N ASP A 1108 -12.59 -50.31 23.84
CA ASP A 1108 -12.03 -51.64 23.65
C ASP A 1108 -10.86 -51.85 22.66
N THR A 1109 -9.71 -52.07 23.31
CA THR A 1109 -8.47 -52.74 22.90
C THR A 1109 -8.72 -54.21 22.51
N PRO A 1110 -7.72 -55.02 22.07
CA PRO A 1110 -6.34 -54.75 21.68
C PRO A 1110 -5.92 -55.50 20.38
N ASN A 1111 -4.59 -55.57 20.19
CA ASN A 1111 -3.80 -56.43 19.31
C ASN A 1111 -3.54 -55.95 17.88
N GLU A 1112 -2.34 -56.12 17.32
CA GLU A 1112 -0.97 -56.30 17.82
C GLU A 1112 -0.13 -56.32 16.53
N THR A 1113 1.11 -55.81 16.55
CA THR A 1113 2.22 -56.23 15.65
C THR A 1113 2.04 -55.98 14.12
N THR A 1114 2.98 -55.52 13.31
CA THR A 1114 4.45 -55.46 13.36
C THR A 1114 4.96 -54.63 12.18
N GLN A 1115 5.97 -53.80 12.47
CA GLN A 1115 7.25 -53.54 11.78
C GLN A 1115 7.43 -53.61 10.23
N ASN A 1116 8.15 -52.55 9.77
CA ASN A 1116 9.30 -52.52 8.83
C ASN A 1116 9.04 -52.82 7.34
N SER A 1117 9.76 -52.30 6.34
CA SER A 1117 10.84 -51.31 6.17
C SER A 1117 11.14 -51.19 4.66
N PHE A 1118 11.63 -50.03 4.23
CA PHE A 1118 12.47 -49.69 3.05
C PHE A 1118 12.79 -50.74 1.94
N GLY A 1119 12.79 -50.26 0.68
CA GLY A 1119 13.62 -50.85 -0.38
C GLY A 1119 13.33 -50.35 -1.81
N ILE A 1120 14.26 -49.60 -2.40
CA ILE A 1120 14.28 -49.19 -3.82
C ILE A 1120 14.86 -50.33 -4.68
N GLY A 1121 14.33 -50.58 -5.89
CA GLY A 1121 15.12 -51.21 -6.97
C GLY A 1121 14.38 -52.05 -8.04
N LEU A 1122 14.08 -51.41 -9.18
CA LEU A 1122 14.41 -51.83 -10.56
C LEU A 1122 13.79 -53.09 -11.26
N ILE A 1123 13.31 -52.79 -12.49
CA ILE A 1123 13.29 -53.57 -13.76
C ILE A 1123 11.96 -54.19 -14.24
N GLN A 1124 11.47 -53.57 -15.33
CA GLN A 1124 10.78 -54.09 -16.51
C GLN A 1124 10.84 -55.62 -16.75
N GLN A 1125 9.68 -56.23 -16.96
CA GLN A 1125 9.25 -56.90 -18.20
C GLN A 1125 8.13 -57.90 -17.87
N LEU A 1126 6.95 -57.75 -18.50
CA LEU A 1126 6.04 -58.86 -18.83
C LEU A 1126 4.85 -58.34 -19.67
N THR A 1127 5.11 -58.17 -20.96
CA THR A 1127 4.08 -58.10 -22.01
C THR A 1127 4.35 -59.18 -23.05
N LEU A 1128 4.36 -60.46 -22.62
CA LEU A 1128 4.62 -61.63 -23.47
C LEU A 1128 3.55 -62.74 -23.31
N LEU A 1129 2.31 -62.40 -22.98
CA LEU A 1129 1.25 -63.42 -22.81
C LEU A 1129 -0.10 -63.12 -23.48
N MET A 1130 -0.27 -61.99 -24.16
CA MET A 1130 -1.50 -61.70 -24.93
C MET A 1130 -1.30 -61.62 -26.45
N PHE A 1131 -0.19 -62.17 -26.97
CA PHE A 1131 -0.01 -62.40 -28.41
C PHE A 1131 -0.48 -63.80 -28.87
N ILE A 1132 -1.06 -64.62 -27.97
CA ILE A 1132 -1.43 -66.02 -28.30
C ILE A 1132 -2.95 -66.24 -28.45
N CYS A 1133 -3.84 -65.28 -28.12
CA CYS A 1133 -5.29 -65.53 -28.20
C CYS A 1133 -6.07 -64.91 -29.37
N PHE A 1134 -5.46 -64.14 -30.29
CA PHE A 1134 -6.19 -63.65 -31.47
C PHE A 1134 -5.38 -63.80 -32.78
N GLN A 1135 -5.00 -65.05 -33.05
CA GLN A 1135 -4.97 -65.63 -34.40
C GLN A 1135 -6.14 -66.62 -34.59
N LEU A 1136 -7.21 -66.47 -33.80
CA LEU A 1136 -8.44 -67.26 -33.94
C LEU A 1136 -9.65 -66.36 -33.72
N PHE A 1137 -9.80 -65.33 -34.57
CA PHE A 1137 -11.01 -64.97 -35.32
C PHE A 1137 -10.73 -63.71 -36.15
#